data_AF-A0A954T9P0-F1
#
_entry.id   AF-A0A954T9P0-F1
#
_cell.length_a   1.000
_cell.length_b   1.000
_cell.length_c   1.000
_cell.angle_alpha   90.00
_cell.angle_beta   90.00
_cell.angle_gamma   90.00
#
_symmetry.space_group_name_H-M   'P 1'
#
loop_
_entity.id
_entity.type
_entity.pdbx_description
1 polymer ?
#
loop_
_entity_poly.entity_id
_entity_poly.type
_entity_poly.pdbx_seq_one_letter_code
_entity_poly.pdbx_strand_id
1 'polypeptide(L)'
;MPAPSEPASPDETPRDPQAEPQPGQAEESPSLDAAAQASGTTDPVKHDAPAATGEEAGRTETEAGAPEDELPEWEPLTPDDVEDEAVRGDFVLRWAVVLLAFLLACTGIVESGVLVHVRSGEYMLSHGVLPPGTDVFSSTAGDRPWINLSWLFDILLAVAWKVGGPVALSLFRAGLVAATFGLLVHITLNRVSTWWGSILAALALLAAWPLLTVEPQTVTLLGLAVELWLLYRWQVTGNSRMLLAVPAVLLVWSNLDPRAFIGLYLLLLFAAGEFIDSLRTGRNSQPLSPDESPADRETRPLWLALALSVPAMLVNPFGWHSLLSPVSLYGAEYPALRAKFRLSSSAERLEYFPILHGEFWANLSASSIAGILVVVAAVLSLVLNRRRVRLSWVLVLAGFAVLASAVSHELAAAAVVSVVVCVLNSQDWYRNRFRQSYTVERSELIFSRGGRALTVAALFALSWLAISGRMTTADGRRVGLGWSPQLAADLSAMEEELGESFDKKPFNFLLPQGDLLIWIGRQPFIDSRLKLYLGGNGQENLVELHNRTRHALRQKRPEDPLSGRPDVWKAAFDKFGITHVIPRLAGRNPDYFTYLDLLKSPAWQLTHLGAATATFYRADTDQAELNQWLAEHRVQFVEEAFRGEPTEPVQRVDWPRKRSGYQNLLSVANSRESNAIQLAQHLERHLELAASGQIAIAAPLGAAMAHLAIRHANEGLAEDVNNASGYRVLAGAYVYLGIVESQLGGGRPGGYDESRRYYQAIHALHQADMLAPEHPETLRRLFDAYASRRRYDMALNTLDRFVRALQQQPELNAQEQELVEQSAETRKQLEETIAGIRGQLDKLREQEASPIVLAQQAWQNGLVLDGLAAIDTMIKMQPEVAGAPPLQLLQAAMLMESGNPEQAVELVEQAQAAAAQIPPSMQWRHQAALALLAHADYDAAAELWKQEATEMELQRMIQMLQALPLVSSPRNWPLQQTTVAAQALFATPVQIAGQRLNEALCHLESGRLNEAEAAFRQLLEIAPESPLRPLAGFYLYQLTEELIDMQPPSNRIPIKADMFADEQQPAESTAPPQPNRPETGKPQPDSPKSDPPETGTPESDKPAPAPAKPDDSAAAESNTEGRSPAAARPPVEAPRPQTVPGD
;
A
#
# COMPACT_ATOMS: atom_id res chain seq x y z
N MET A 1 -32.72 8.65 -18.79
CA MET A 1 -34.05 8.63 -19.48
C MET A 1 -34.48 7.18 -19.66
N PRO A 2 -35.77 6.82 -19.72
CA PRO A 2 -36.97 7.68 -19.82
C PRO A 2 -37.43 8.28 -18.47
N ALA A 3 -38.64 8.87 -18.44
CA ALA A 3 -39.24 9.61 -17.33
C ALA A 3 -40.79 9.31 -17.26
N PRO A 4 -41.64 9.99 -16.47
CA PRO A 4 -42.36 9.33 -15.38
C PRO A 4 -43.92 9.46 -15.44
N SER A 5 -44.61 9.04 -14.37
CA SER A 5 -46.06 9.21 -14.21
C SER A 5 -46.47 9.63 -12.79
N GLU A 6 -47.04 10.83 -12.68
CA GLU A 6 -47.82 11.38 -11.56
C GLU A 6 -49.31 10.88 -11.62
N PRO A 7 -50.29 11.29 -10.76
CA PRO A 7 -50.41 12.49 -9.88
C PRO A 7 -50.70 12.12 -8.39
N ALA A 8 -51.15 12.97 -7.44
CA ALA A 8 -51.77 14.30 -7.50
C ALA A 8 -51.64 15.13 -6.19
N SER A 9 -52.18 16.36 -6.22
CA SER A 9 -52.51 17.24 -5.07
C SER A 9 -54.03 17.61 -5.17
N PRO A 10 -54.61 18.73 -4.64
CA PRO A 10 -54.10 19.94 -3.95
C PRO A 10 -54.26 19.82 -2.41
N ASP A 11 -54.42 20.81 -1.52
CA ASP A 11 -54.57 22.30 -1.51
C ASP A 11 -54.03 22.82 -0.14
N GLU A 12 -53.85 24.11 0.21
CA GLU A 12 -54.16 25.39 -0.45
C GLU A 12 -53.01 26.42 -0.22
N THR A 13 -53.31 27.73 -0.14
CA THR A 13 -52.38 28.86 0.08
C THR A 13 -53.07 29.89 1.04
N PRO A 14 -52.72 31.21 1.21
CA PRO A 14 -51.58 32.02 0.75
C PRO A 14 -50.98 33.04 1.77
N ARG A 15 -50.06 33.90 1.27
CA ARG A 15 -49.70 35.29 1.71
C ARG A 15 -48.55 35.55 2.71
N ASP A 16 -47.42 35.91 2.11
CA ASP A 16 -46.55 37.09 2.41
C ASP A 16 -47.31 38.43 2.13
N PRO A 17 -46.79 39.68 2.35
CA PRO A 17 -45.42 40.07 2.76
C PRO A 17 -45.25 41.22 3.79
N GLN A 18 -43.98 41.51 4.15
CA GLN A 18 -43.31 42.83 4.34
C GLN A 18 -42.57 43.12 5.68
N ALA A 19 -41.36 43.71 5.49
CA ALA A 19 -40.58 44.62 6.38
C ALA A 19 -39.81 44.06 7.61
N GLU A 20 -38.47 44.08 7.47
CA GLU A 20 -37.40 44.58 8.40
C GLU A 20 -37.51 44.41 9.94
N PRO A 21 -36.40 44.12 10.68
CA PRO A 21 -35.11 44.81 10.50
C PRO A 21 -33.79 44.03 10.80
N GLN A 22 -32.66 44.72 10.57
CA GLN A 22 -31.37 44.56 11.28
C GLN A 22 -31.06 45.87 12.06
N PRO A 23 -30.06 45.96 12.96
CA PRO A 23 -29.14 44.93 13.46
C PRO A 23 -29.16 44.74 15.00
N GLY A 24 -28.49 43.71 15.50
CA GLY A 24 -28.19 43.50 16.92
C GLY A 24 -26.94 42.61 17.09
N GLN A 25 -25.95 43.06 17.86
CA GLN A 25 -24.60 42.48 17.86
C GLN A 25 -24.43 41.27 18.79
N ALA A 26 -23.59 40.33 18.34
CA ALA A 26 -22.63 39.51 19.10
C ALA A 26 -23.06 38.72 20.35
N GLU A 27 -22.75 37.43 20.34
CA GLU A 27 -22.01 36.81 21.44
C GLU A 27 -21.16 35.63 20.90
N GLU A 28 -19.89 35.56 21.30
CA GLU A 28 -18.97 34.46 20.98
C GLU A 28 -18.73 33.58 22.22
N SER A 29 -18.12 32.42 22.00
CA SER A 29 -17.61 31.47 23.00
C SER A 29 -16.77 32.12 24.12
N PRO A 30 -16.58 31.42 25.24
CA PRO A 30 -15.26 30.80 25.39
C PRO A 30 -15.26 29.37 25.95
N SER A 31 -14.13 28.68 25.75
CA SER A 31 -13.82 27.34 26.25
C SER A 31 -13.25 27.33 27.68
N LEU A 32 -13.11 26.14 28.26
CA LEU A 32 -12.35 25.91 29.50
C LEU A 32 -10.85 26.19 29.30
N ASP A 33 -10.12 26.47 30.39
CA ASP A 33 -9.07 25.54 30.87
C ASP A 33 -8.58 25.79 32.32
N ALA A 34 -7.77 24.84 32.82
CA ALA A 34 -6.69 24.94 33.81
C ALA A 34 -6.99 25.14 35.32
N ALA A 35 -6.69 24.09 36.10
CA ALA A 35 -6.08 24.17 37.44
C ALA A 35 -5.35 22.85 37.79
N ALA A 36 -4.27 22.87 38.57
CA ALA A 36 -3.49 21.66 38.89
C ALA A 36 -2.80 21.69 40.28
N GLN A 37 -2.53 20.48 40.80
CA GLN A 37 -1.66 20.13 41.95
C GLN A 37 -2.05 20.58 43.38
N ALA A 38 -2.30 19.60 44.26
CA ALA A 38 -1.71 19.55 45.62
C ALA A 38 -1.86 18.13 46.24
N SER A 39 -0.97 17.79 47.17
CA SER A 39 -0.83 16.48 47.84
C SER A 39 -1.60 16.36 49.17
N GLY A 40 -1.77 15.13 49.69
CA GLY A 40 -2.01 14.92 51.14
C GLY A 40 -2.79 13.67 51.56
N THR A 41 -2.12 12.71 52.20
CA THR A 41 -2.71 11.52 52.86
C THR A 41 -3.39 11.83 54.20
N THR A 42 -4.51 11.18 54.55
CA THR A 42 -4.68 10.22 55.70
C THR A 42 -6.15 9.88 56.03
N ASP A 43 -6.40 8.60 56.36
CA ASP A 43 -7.55 8.03 57.13
C ASP A 43 -7.44 8.36 58.65
N PRO A 44 -8.38 7.95 59.58
CA PRO A 44 -9.67 7.23 59.44
C PRO A 44 -10.84 7.82 60.31
N VAL A 45 -12.01 7.12 60.38
CA VAL A 45 -12.73 6.65 61.62
C VAL A 45 -14.27 6.48 61.43
N LYS A 46 -14.84 5.51 62.17
CA LYS A 46 -16.25 5.07 62.24
C LYS A 46 -17.25 6.09 62.84
N HIS A 47 -18.56 5.79 62.73
CA HIS A 47 -19.37 5.57 63.95
C HIS A 47 -20.51 4.53 63.76
N ASP A 48 -21.24 4.21 64.84
CA ASP A 48 -22.13 3.05 65.00
C ASP A 48 -23.55 3.44 65.53
N ALA A 49 -24.48 2.46 65.58
CA ALA A 49 -25.61 2.35 66.53
C ALA A 49 -27.02 2.93 66.12
N PRO A 50 -28.16 2.61 66.83
CA PRO A 50 -29.11 1.61 66.28
C PRO A 50 -30.63 1.74 66.61
N ALA A 51 -31.42 0.79 66.06
CA ALA A 51 -32.60 0.08 66.63
C ALA A 51 -33.88 0.78 67.17
N ALA A 52 -35.05 0.27 66.73
CA ALA A 52 -36.27 0.03 67.53
C ALA A 52 -37.32 -0.84 66.75
N THR A 53 -38.39 -1.32 67.41
CA THR A 53 -39.42 -2.24 66.87
C THR A 53 -40.87 -1.85 67.28
N GLY A 54 -41.90 -2.20 66.47
CA GLY A 54 -43.27 -2.42 66.98
C GLY A 54 -44.50 -1.90 66.18
N GLU A 55 -45.27 -2.84 65.61
CA GLU A 55 -46.75 -2.99 65.62
C GLU A 55 -47.77 -1.92 65.11
N GLU A 56 -48.33 -2.20 63.91
CA GLU A 56 -49.77 -2.42 63.57
C GLU A 56 -50.93 -1.36 63.68
N ALA A 57 -51.62 -1.15 62.52
CA ALA A 57 -53.05 -1.46 62.23
C ALA A 57 -54.07 -0.36 61.75
N GLY A 58 -54.46 -0.46 60.45
CA GLY A 58 -55.84 -0.24 59.92
C GLY A 58 -56.28 1.17 59.45
N ARG A 59 -57.30 1.35 58.58
CA ARG A 59 -57.96 0.44 57.58
C ARG A 59 -58.96 1.23 56.68
N THR A 60 -58.97 1.01 55.35
CA THR A 60 -60.01 1.37 54.32
C THR A 60 -60.45 2.86 54.21
N GLU A 61 -60.84 3.47 53.07
CA GLU A 61 -61.07 3.15 51.63
C GLU A 61 -61.01 4.51 50.85
N THR A 62 -61.08 4.72 49.52
CA THR A 62 -61.63 3.98 48.35
C THR A 62 -61.02 4.51 47.02
N GLU A 63 -61.19 3.75 45.92
CA GLU A 63 -61.25 4.13 44.48
C GLU A 63 -60.11 4.89 43.70
N ALA A 64 -59.64 4.20 42.65
CA ALA A 64 -59.28 4.70 41.31
C ALA A 64 -58.01 5.58 41.10
N GLY A 65 -56.85 5.03 41.42
CA GLY A 65 -55.57 5.33 40.73
C GLY A 65 -55.08 4.11 39.93
N ALA A 66 -54.19 4.30 38.96
CA ALA A 66 -53.42 3.18 38.42
C ALA A 66 -52.44 2.66 39.49
N PRO A 67 -52.12 1.36 39.54
CA PRO A 67 -51.07 0.88 40.43
C PRO A 67 -49.74 1.54 40.04
N GLU A 68 -49.11 2.20 40.99
CA GLU A 68 -47.73 2.64 40.85
C GLU A 68 -46.83 1.40 40.77
N ASP A 69 -45.77 1.42 39.95
CA ASP A 69 -44.90 0.27 39.73
C ASP A 69 -44.07 -0.05 41.00
N GLU A 70 -44.66 -0.80 41.94
CA GLU A 70 -43.95 -1.42 43.04
C GLU A 70 -42.85 -2.34 42.47
N LEU A 71 -41.58 -2.00 42.74
CA LEU A 71 -40.45 -2.81 42.32
C LEU A 71 -40.61 -4.23 42.91
N PRO A 72 -40.49 -5.30 42.10
CA PRO A 72 -40.83 -6.64 42.53
C PRO A 72 -40.01 -7.07 43.76
N GLU A 73 -40.68 -7.75 44.70
CA GLU A 73 -40.07 -8.20 45.94
C GLU A 73 -38.82 -9.07 45.67
N TRP A 74 -37.81 -8.93 46.52
CA TRP A 74 -36.54 -9.63 46.32
C TRP A 74 -36.67 -11.12 46.69
N GLU A 75 -36.94 -11.97 45.69
CA GLU A 75 -36.93 -13.41 45.86
C GLU A 75 -35.49 -13.95 46.08
N PRO A 76 -35.28 -14.84 47.07
CA PRO A 76 -33.96 -15.38 47.38
C PRO A 76 -33.54 -16.47 46.37
N LEU A 77 -32.58 -16.14 45.51
CA LEU A 77 -32.01 -16.98 44.44
C LEU A 77 -31.92 -18.48 44.79
N THR A 78 -32.76 -19.30 44.12
CA THR A 78 -32.82 -20.75 44.31
C THR A 78 -31.82 -21.50 43.42
N PRO A 79 -31.56 -22.81 43.66
CA PRO A 79 -30.77 -23.62 42.73
C PRO A 79 -31.37 -23.72 41.32
N ASP A 80 -32.70 -23.71 41.22
CA ASP A 80 -33.43 -23.87 39.96
C ASP A 80 -33.33 -22.59 39.13
N ASP A 81 -33.35 -21.40 39.76
CA ASP A 81 -33.06 -20.12 39.09
C ASP A 81 -31.65 -20.10 38.48
N VAL A 82 -30.67 -20.69 39.18
CA VAL A 82 -29.28 -20.79 38.72
C VAL A 82 -29.14 -21.78 37.58
N GLU A 83 -29.93 -22.86 37.55
CA GLU A 83 -30.01 -23.76 36.37
C GLU A 83 -30.63 -23.02 35.17
N ASP A 84 -31.77 -22.34 35.34
CA ASP A 84 -32.41 -21.60 34.26
C ASP A 84 -31.56 -20.41 33.77
N GLU A 85 -30.84 -19.72 34.65
CA GLU A 85 -29.83 -18.71 34.25
C GLU A 85 -28.70 -19.35 33.45
N ALA A 86 -28.17 -20.50 33.90
CA ALA A 86 -27.10 -21.21 33.23
C ALA A 86 -27.52 -21.74 31.85
N VAL A 87 -28.76 -22.23 31.70
CA VAL A 87 -29.35 -22.68 30.43
C VAL A 87 -29.59 -21.50 29.49
N ARG A 88 -30.15 -20.38 29.98
CA ARG A 88 -30.32 -19.14 29.20
C ARG A 88 -28.96 -18.57 28.75
N GLY A 89 -27.98 -18.53 29.63
CA GLY A 89 -26.62 -18.08 29.32
C GLY A 89 -25.90 -18.98 28.31
N ASP A 90 -26.05 -20.30 28.42
CA ASP A 90 -25.53 -21.26 27.43
C ASP A 90 -26.21 -21.09 26.05
N PHE A 91 -27.53 -20.91 26.02
CA PHE A 91 -28.27 -20.65 24.78
C PHE A 91 -27.77 -19.37 24.10
N VAL A 92 -27.64 -18.27 24.86
CA VAL A 92 -27.09 -16.99 24.36
C VAL A 92 -25.67 -17.16 23.85
N LEU A 93 -24.79 -17.89 24.55
CA LEU A 93 -23.41 -18.12 24.10
C LEU A 93 -23.32 -18.89 22.78
N ARG A 94 -24.15 -19.93 22.59
CA ARG A 94 -24.19 -20.67 21.31
C ARG A 94 -24.61 -19.76 20.17
N TRP A 95 -25.69 -19.00 20.33
CA TRP A 95 -26.17 -18.07 19.30
C TRP A 95 -25.23 -16.88 19.09
N ALA A 96 -24.51 -16.43 20.11
CA ALA A 96 -23.46 -15.43 19.97
C ALA A 96 -22.30 -15.94 19.11
N VAL A 97 -21.92 -17.22 19.22
CA VAL A 97 -20.91 -17.84 18.32
C VAL A 97 -21.44 -17.98 16.89
N VAL A 98 -22.74 -18.28 16.69
CA VAL A 98 -23.35 -18.32 15.34
C VAL A 98 -23.42 -16.93 14.71
N LEU A 99 -23.83 -15.92 15.47
CA LEU A 99 -23.83 -14.52 15.04
C LEU A 99 -22.42 -14.02 14.75
N LEU A 100 -21.44 -14.36 15.59
CA LEU A 100 -20.03 -14.07 15.35
C LEU A 100 -19.54 -14.76 14.07
N ALA A 101 -19.86 -16.03 13.85
CA ALA A 101 -19.52 -16.77 12.65
C ALA A 101 -20.12 -16.14 11.38
N PHE A 102 -21.35 -15.62 11.45
CA PHE A 102 -21.97 -14.84 10.37
C PHE A 102 -21.23 -13.51 10.13
N LEU A 103 -21.01 -12.70 11.17
CA LEU A 103 -20.37 -11.39 11.07
C LEU A 103 -18.90 -11.47 10.62
N LEU A 104 -18.15 -12.47 11.09
CA LEU A 104 -16.78 -12.76 10.65
C LEU A 104 -16.72 -13.30 9.20
N ALA A 105 -17.83 -13.82 8.69
CA ALA A 105 -17.96 -14.21 7.29
C ALA A 105 -18.49 -13.08 6.39
N CYS A 106 -18.97 -11.97 6.96
CA CYS A 106 -19.19 -10.71 6.25
C CYS A 106 -17.88 -9.91 6.15
N THR A 107 -16.95 -10.36 5.31
CA THR A 107 -15.83 -9.53 4.83
C THR A 107 -15.98 -9.19 3.36
N GLY A 108 -15.32 -8.12 2.94
CA GLY A 108 -15.02 -7.90 1.52
C GLY A 108 -14.30 -9.12 0.94
N ILE A 109 -14.62 -9.46 -0.30
CA ILE A 109 -14.02 -10.56 -1.06
C ILE A 109 -12.70 -10.07 -1.65
N VAL A 110 -11.61 -10.78 -1.38
CA VAL A 110 -10.25 -10.47 -1.88
C VAL A 110 -9.79 -11.56 -2.87
N GLU A 111 -10.43 -12.72 -2.85
CA GLU A 111 -10.07 -13.92 -3.58
C GLU A 111 -10.48 -13.82 -5.06
N SER A 112 -9.49 -13.83 -5.93
CA SER A 112 -9.67 -13.77 -7.39
C SER A 112 -10.36 -15.01 -7.97
N GLY A 113 -10.16 -16.19 -7.38
CA GLY A 113 -10.76 -17.45 -7.84
C GLY A 113 -12.30 -17.43 -7.85
N VAL A 114 -12.93 -16.60 -7.01
CA VAL A 114 -14.38 -16.37 -6.97
C VAL A 114 -14.91 -15.88 -8.33
N LEU A 115 -14.12 -15.05 -9.03
CA LEU A 115 -14.43 -14.53 -10.36
C LEU A 115 -14.54 -15.66 -11.40
N VAL A 116 -13.61 -16.62 -11.32
CA VAL A 116 -13.58 -17.80 -12.21
C VAL A 116 -14.76 -18.73 -11.93
N HIS A 117 -15.11 -18.96 -10.66
CA HIS A 117 -16.29 -19.75 -10.29
C HIS A 117 -17.59 -19.12 -10.81
N VAL A 118 -17.77 -17.79 -10.65
CA VAL A 118 -18.94 -17.08 -11.18
C VAL A 118 -18.99 -17.14 -12.71
N ARG A 119 -17.90 -16.80 -13.41
CA ARG A 119 -17.87 -16.89 -14.89
C ARG A 119 -18.06 -18.31 -15.42
N SER A 120 -17.55 -19.32 -14.72
CA SER A 120 -17.79 -20.74 -15.03
C SER A 120 -19.27 -21.12 -14.90
N GLY A 121 -19.92 -20.68 -13.82
CA GLY A 121 -21.36 -20.86 -13.64
C GLY A 121 -22.21 -20.10 -14.66
N GLU A 122 -21.83 -18.88 -15.03
CA GLU A 122 -22.51 -18.11 -16.10
C GLU A 122 -22.35 -18.77 -17.47
N TYR A 123 -21.17 -19.32 -17.77
CA TYR A 123 -20.93 -20.07 -19.01
C TYR A 123 -21.80 -21.33 -19.06
N MET A 124 -21.86 -22.13 -17.98
CA MET A 124 -22.73 -23.31 -17.91
C MET A 124 -24.22 -22.93 -17.99
N LEU A 125 -24.66 -21.88 -17.31
CA LEU A 125 -26.05 -21.40 -17.38
C LEU A 125 -26.44 -20.86 -18.78
N SER A 126 -25.49 -20.61 -19.68
CA SER A 126 -25.75 -20.15 -21.05
C SER A 126 -25.50 -21.22 -22.14
N HIS A 127 -24.60 -22.16 -21.92
CA HIS A 127 -24.20 -23.17 -22.91
C HIS A 127 -24.58 -24.61 -22.56
N GLY A 128 -24.92 -24.89 -21.29
CA GLY A 128 -25.31 -26.21 -20.81
C GLY A 128 -24.93 -26.42 -19.34
N VAL A 129 -25.85 -26.96 -18.53
CA VAL A 129 -25.69 -27.15 -17.07
C VAL A 129 -24.50 -28.03 -16.68
N LEU A 130 -23.99 -28.85 -17.60
CA LEU A 130 -22.81 -29.68 -17.40
C LEU A 130 -21.58 -29.00 -18.03
N PRO A 131 -20.40 -29.03 -17.38
CA PRO A 131 -19.17 -28.51 -17.94
C PRO A 131 -18.83 -29.07 -19.34
N PRO A 132 -18.24 -28.26 -20.23
CA PRO A 132 -17.76 -28.74 -21.53
C PRO A 132 -16.56 -29.69 -21.37
N GLY A 133 -16.32 -30.51 -22.40
CA GLY A 133 -15.24 -31.51 -22.40
C GLY A 133 -13.82 -30.94 -22.49
N THR A 134 -13.66 -29.66 -22.81
CA THR A 134 -12.39 -28.93 -22.93
C THR A 134 -12.51 -27.56 -22.28
N ASP A 135 -11.39 -26.91 -21.93
CA ASP A 135 -11.44 -25.53 -21.43
C ASP A 135 -11.84 -24.53 -22.54
N VAL A 136 -12.48 -23.43 -22.13
CA VAL A 136 -12.96 -22.34 -22.99
C VAL A 136 -12.35 -20.98 -22.62
N PHE A 137 -11.74 -20.89 -21.44
CA PHE A 137 -11.21 -19.64 -20.89
C PHE A 137 -9.72 -19.44 -21.20
N SER A 138 -8.89 -20.49 -21.15
CA SER A 138 -7.44 -20.39 -21.36
C SER A 138 -7.05 -20.20 -22.83
N SER A 139 -6.04 -19.35 -23.07
CA SER A 139 -5.38 -19.23 -24.39
C SER A 139 -4.40 -20.38 -24.69
N THR A 140 -3.92 -21.10 -23.67
CA THR A 140 -2.87 -22.13 -23.79
C THR A 140 -3.34 -23.56 -23.54
N ALA A 141 -4.51 -23.72 -22.92
CA ALA A 141 -5.05 -25.01 -22.48
C ALA A 141 -6.44 -25.35 -23.04
N GLY A 142 -6.92 -24.65 -24.08
CA GLY A 142 -8.22 -24.91 -24.71
C GLY A 142 -8.34 -26.28 -25.40
N ASP A 143 -7.24 -27.01 -25.59
CA ASP A 143 -7.21 -28.41 -26.04
C ASP A 143 -7.29 -29.44 -24.88
N ARG A 144 -7.22 -28.98 -23.63
CA ARG A 144 -7.15 -29.84 -22.44
C ARG A 144 -8.52 -30.04 -21.78
N PRO A 145 -8.75 -31.21 -21.14
CA PRO A 145 -10.01 -31.49 -20.46
C PRO A 145 -10.17 -30.65 -19.19
N TRP A 146 -11.23 -29.84 -19.13
CA TRP A 146 -11.56 -29.03 -17.96
C TRP A 146 -12.34 -29.86 -16.93
N ILE A 147 -11.60 -30.53 -16.03
CA ILE A 147 -12.16 -31.41 -14.99
C ILE A 147 -12.67 -30.57 -13.80
N ASN A 148 -13.86 -29.98 -13.95
CA ASN A 148 -14.48 -29.12 -12.95
C ASN A 148 -15.28 -29.93 -11.90
N LEU A 149 -14.62 -30.30 -10.80
CA LEU A 149 -15.28 -31.06 -9.71
C LEU A 149 -16.26 -30.22 -8.87
N SER A 150 -16.20 -28.89 -8.92
CA SER A 150 -17.06 -27.95 -8.18
C SER A 150 -18.20 -27.34 -9.02
N TRP A 151 -18.52 -27.93 -10.19
CA TRP A 151 -19.45 -27.36 -11.17
C TRP A 151 -20.82 -26.91 -10.59
N LEU A 152 -21.35 -27.59 -9.56
CA LEU A 152 -22.62 -27.21 -8.95
C LEU A 152 -22.45 -25.97 -8.03
N PHE A 153 -21.29 -25.80 -7.41
CA PHE A 153 -20.96 -24.61 -6.61
C PHE A 153 -20.80 -23.37 -7.50
N ASP A 154 -20.12 -23.52 -8.65
CA ASP A 154 -20.02 -22.47 -9.68
C ASP A 154 -21.41 -21.96 -10.11
N ILE A 155 -22.36 -22.88 -10.35
CA ILE A 155 -23.75 -22.53 -10.69
C ILE A 155 -24.45 -21.81 -9.54
N LEU A 156 -24.27 -22.25 -8.29
CA LEU A 156 -24.84 -21.56 -7.11
C LEU A 156 -24.28 -20.14 -6.96
N LEU A 157 -22.97 -19.92 -7.19
CA LEU A 157 -22.38 -18.58 -7.18
C LEU A 157 -22.89 -17.71 -8.33
N ALA A 158 -23.02 -18.25 -9.54
CA ALA A 158 -23.58 -17.51 -10.67
C ALA A 158 -25.07 -17.15 -10.49
N VAL A 159 -25.84 -17.97 -9.77
CA VAL A 159 -27.22 -17.63 -9.35
C VAL A 159 -27.21 -16.54 -8.27
N ALA A 160 -26.37 -16.65 -7.24
CA ALA A 160 -26.25 -15.63 -6.19
C ALA A 160 -25.82 -14.27 -6.77
N TRP A 161 -24.82 -14.27 -7.65
CA TRP A 161 -24.36 -13.11 -8.42
C TRP A 161 -25.50 -12.44 -9.19
N LYS A 162 -26.35 -13.21 -9.89
CA LYS A 162 -27.52 -12.69 -10.63
C LYS A 162 -28.65 -12.16 -9.74
N VAL A 163 -28.68 -12.52 -8.46
CA VAL A 163 -29.71 -12.07 -7.50
C VAL A 163 -29.31 -10.78 -6.77
N GLY A 164 -28.03 -10.59 -6.45
CA GLY A 164 -27.57 -9.43 -5.67
C GLY A 164 -26.09 -9.11 -5.77
N GLY A 165 -25.47 -9.40 -6.92
CA GLY A 165 -24.08 -9.07 -7.23
C GLY A 165 -23.08 -9.60 -6.18
N PRO A 166 -22.04 -8.84 -5.83
CA PRO A 166 -21.01 -9.32 -4.91
C PRO A 166 -21.50 -9.35 -3.45
N VAL A 167 -22.53 -8.56 -3.10
CA VAL A 167 -23.14 -8.59 -1.76
C VAL A 167 -23.82 -9.93 -1.49
N ALA A 168 -24.51 -10.49 -2.49
CA ALA A 168 -25.10 -11.82 -2.39
C ALA A 168 -24.04 -12.92 -2.23
N LEU A 169 -22.84 -12.77 -2.83
CA LEU A 169 -21.71 -13.69 -2.64
C LEU A 169 -21.19 -13.66 -1.20
N SER A 170 -21.00 -12.47 -0.61
CA SER A 170 -20.64 -12.33 0.82
C SER A 170 -21.70 -12.96 1.74
N LEU A 171 -22.99 -12.72 1.48
CA LEU A 171 -24.09 -13.25 2.29
C LEU A 171 -24.26 -14.78 2.13
N PHE A 172 -24.01 -15.34 0.95
CA PHE A 172 -24.00 -16.78 0.71
C PHE A 172 -22.92 -17.48 1.55
N ARG A 173 -21.68 -16.99 1.50
CA ARG A 173 -20.59 -17.41 2.39
C ARG A 173 -20.98 -17.28 3.86
N ALA A 174 -21.54 -16.14 4.28
CA ALA A 174 -21.94 -15.92 5.66
C ALA A 174 -23.00 -16.92 6.14
N GLY A 175 -23.95 -17.29 5.26
CA GLY A 175 -24.91 -18.36 5.51
C GLY A 175 -24.26 -19.74 5.68
N LEU A 176 -23.31 -20.13 4.81
CA LEU A 176 -22.59 -21.40 4.92
C LEU A 176 -21.77 -21.50 6.22
N VAL A 177 -21.08 -20.42 6.59
CA VAL A 177 -20.25 -20.37 7.81
C VAL A 177 -21.13 -20.38 9.06
N ALA A 178 -22.22 -19.59 9.09
CA ALA A 178 -23.19 -19.61 10.19
C ALA A 178 -23.87 -20.97 10.36
N ALA A 179 -24.22 -21.65 9.26
CA ALA A 179 -24.76 -23.02 9.29
C ALA A 179 -23.73 -24.03 9.83
N THR A 180 -22.46 -23.90 9.44
CA THR A 180 -21.35 -24.75 9.91
C THR A 180 -21.19 -24.65 11.43
N PHE A 181 -21.00 -23.44 11.96
CA PHE A 181 -20.83 -23.24 13.40
C PHE A 181 -22.13 -23.46 14.17
N GLY A 182 -23.28 -23.19 13.55
CA GLY A 182 -24.61 -23.55 14.06
C GLY A 182 -24.76 -25.04 14.33
N LEU A 183 -24.32 -25.90 13.42
CA LEU A 183 -24.30 -27.35 13.66
C LEU A 183 -23.34 -27.72 14.80
N LEU A 184 -22.12 -27.16 14.81
CA LEU A 184 -21.09 -27.50 15.80
C LEU A 184 -21.51 -27.15 17.24
N VAL A 185 -22.11 -25.98 17.49
CA VAL A 185 -22.59 -25.59 18.84
C VAL A 185 -23.82 -26.39 19.33
N HIS A 186 -24.44 -27.19 18.44
CA HIS A 186 -25.52 -28.11 18.79
C HIS A 186 -25.07 -29.58 18.93
N ILE A 187 -23.80 -29.92 18.67
CA ILE A 187 -23.22 -31.25 18.95
C ILE A 187 -22.81 -31.32 20.43
N THR A 188 -23.80 -31.46 21.30
CA THR A 188 -23.64 -31.46 22.77
C THR A 188 -24.43 -32.60 23.43
N LEU A 189 -23.96 -33.14 24.55
CA LEU A 189 -24.76 -34.03 25.40
C LEU A 189 -25.87 -33.25 26.12
N ASN A 190 -27.05 -33.85 26.23
CA ASN A 190 -28.18 -33.30 26.98
C ASN A 190 -27.86 -33.23 28.49
N ARG A 191 -28.44 -32.25 29.20
CA ARG A 191 -28.31 -32.07 30.67
C ARG A 191 -26.85 -31.96 31.17
N VAL A 192 -25.97 -31.39 30.35
CA VAL A 192 -24.59 -31.03 30.74
C VAL A 192 -24.31 -29.61 30.24
N SER A 193 -23.61 -28.82 31.05
CA SER A 193 -23.13 -27.47 30.69
C SER A 193 -22.34 -27.45 29.36
N THR A 194 -22.43 -26.34 28.63
CA THR A 194 -22.00 -26.20 27.23
C THR A 194 -21.23 -24.91 26.89
N TRP A 195 -21.07 -23.96 27.82
CA TRP A 195 -20.31 -22.71 27.58
C TRP A 195 -18.88 -22.96 27.04
N TRP A 196 -18.18 -23.99 27.53
CA TRP A 196 -16.84 -24.35 27.01
C TRP A 196 -16.86 -24.85 25.56
N GLY A 197 -17.97 -25.44 25.11
CA GLY A 197 -18.17 -25.79 23.69
C GLY A 197 -18.29 -24.55 22.81
N SER A 198 -18.83 -23.45 23.34
CA SER A 198 -18.87 -22.16 22.64
C SER A 198 -17.47 -21.54 22.55
N ILE A 199 -16.63 -21.66 23.57
CA ILE A 199 -15.21 -21.26 23.50
C ILE A 199 -14.47 -22.05 22.42
N LEU A 200 -14.61 -23.39 22.43
CA LEU A 200 -13.94 -24.26 21.46
C LEU A 200 -14.41 -23.99 20.02
N ALA A 201 -15.71 -23.75 19.82
CA ALA A 201 -16.26 -23.34 18.53
C ALA A 201 -15.73 -21.97 18.08
N ALA A 202 -15.59 -20.98 18.97
CA ALA A 202 -15.00 -19.68 18.64
C ALA A 202 -13.49 -19.76 18.30
N LEU A 203 -12.73 -20.63 18.98
CA LEU A 203 -11.34 -20.90 18.63
C LEU A 203 -11.22 -21.65 17.28
N ALA A 204 -12.15 -22.56 16.96
CA ALA A 204 -12.20 -23.20 15.65
C ALA A 204 -12.67 -22.25 14.53
N LEU A 205 -13.50 -21.25 14.84
CA LEU A 205 -13.84 -20.15 13.92
C LEU A 205 -12.61 -19.28 13.62
N LEU A 206 -11.80 -18.98 14.64
CA LEU A 206 -10.51 -18.30 14.47
C LEU A 206 -9.50 -19.14 13.68
N ALA A 207 -9.48 -20.47 13.89
CA ALA A 207 -8.65 -21.39 13.10
C ALA A 207 -9.11 -21.49 11.63
N ALA A 208 -10.43 -21.44 11.39
CA ALA A 208 -11.04 -21.48 10.07
C ALA A 208 -11.02 -20.13 9.34
N TRP A 209 -10.66 -19.02 10.01
CA TRP A 209 -10.64 -17.65 9.44
C TRP A 209 -10.05 -17.56 8.01
N PRO A 210 -8.91 -18.19 7.68
CA PRO A 210 -8.35 -18.13 6.32
C PRO A 210 -9.22 -18.82 5.26
N LEU A 211 -9.97 -19.88 5.64
CA LEU A 211 -10.90 -20.61 4.77
C LEU A 211 -12.32 -20.01 4.74
N LEU A 212 -12.54 -18.85 5.38
CA LEU A 212 -13.78 -18.08 5.22
C LEU A 212 -13.71 -17.28 3.91
N THR A 213 -13.76 -18.00 2.79
CA THR A 213 -13.71 -17.50 1.40
C THR A 213 -15.06 -17.70 0.71
N VAL A 214 -15.19 -17.27 -0.55
CA VAL A 214 -16.32 -17.67 -1.42
C VAL A 214 -15.86 -18.78 -2.37
N GLU A 215 -15.16 -19.78 -1.84
CA GLU A 215 -14.61 -20.93 -2.57
C GLU A 215 -15.26 -22.25 -2.11
N PRO A 216 -15.15 -23.35 -2.91
CA PRO A 216 -15.71 -24.66 -2.55
C PRO A 216 -15.30 -25.15 -1.16
N GLN A 217 -14.10 -24.78 -0.69
CA GLN A 217 -13.53 -25.19 0.59
C GLN A 217 -14.43 -24.91 1.80
N THR A 218 -15.21 -23.82 1.77
CA THR A 218 -16.16 -23.49 2.85
C THR A 218 -17.32 -24.48 2.89
N VAL A 219 -17.68 -25.11 1.76
CA VAL A 219 -18.61 -26.25 1.71
C VAL A 219 -18.02 -27.49 2.38
N THR A 220 -16.70 -27.72 2.30
CA THR A 220 -16.06 -28.81 3.05
C THR A 220 -16.20 -28.65 4.56
N LEU A 221 -16.09 -27.43 5.11
CA LEU A 221 -16.32 -27.21 6.54
C LEU A 221 -17.78 -27.53 6.92
N LEU A 222 -18.75 -27.13 6.08
CA LEU A 222 -20.18 -27.43 6.29
C LEU A 222 -20.48 -28.93 6.17
N GLY A 223 -20.00 -29.60 5.12
CA GLY A 223 -20.19 -31.03 4.88
C GLY A 223 -19.61 -31.88 6.01
N LEU A 224 -18.42 -31.51 6.49
CA LEU A 224 -17.78 -32.11 7.66
C LEU A 224 -18.61 -31.92 8.94
N ALA A 225 -19.15 -30.72 9.18
CA ALA A 225 -20.04 -30.46 10.32
C ALA A 225 -21.37 -31.23 10.24
N VAL A 226 -21.97 -31.35 9.05
CA VAL A 226 -23.17 -32.16 8.79
C VAL A 226 -22.90 -33.64 9.05
N GLU A 227 -21.78 -34.18 8.57
CA GLU A 227 -21.44 -35.60 8.76
C GLU A 227 -21.11 -35.90 10.24
N LEU A 228 -20.33 -35.05 10.91
CA LEU A 228 -20.10 -35.15 12.36
C LEU A 228 -21.41 -35.11 13.15
N TRP A 229 -22.36 -34.25 12.76
CA TRP A 229 -23.70 -34.20 13.36
C TRP A 229 -24.48 -35.50 13.12
N LEU A 230 -24.49 -36.05 11.90
CA LEU A 230 -25.14 -37.34 11.58
C LEU A 230 -24.55 -38.50 12.38
N LEU A 231 -23.22 -38.59 12.50
CA LEU A 231 -22.52 -39.61 13.28
C LEU A 231 -22.83 -39.49 14.78
N TYR A 232 -22.85 -38.26 15.32
CA TYR A 232 -23.28 -37.98 16.70
C TYR A 232 -24.75 -38.37 16.92
N ARG A 233 -25.67 -37.96 16.04
CA ARG A 233 -27.11 -38.28 16.14
C ARG A 233 -27.35 -39.79 16.07
N TRP A 234 -26.57 -40.53 15.28
CA TRP A 234 -26.57 -42.00 15.30
C TRP A 234 -26.01 -42.58 16.62
N GLN A 235 -24.87 -42.10 17.12
CA GLN A 235 -24.29 -42.59 18.38
C GLN A 235 -25.23 -42.41 19.59
N VAL A 236 -26.01 -41.32 19.61
CA VAL A 236 -27.07 -41.07 20.62
C VAL A 236 -28.29 -41.95 20.34
N THR A 237 -29.03 -41.69 19.24
CA THR A 237 -30.37 -42.26 19.02
C THR A 237 -30.40 -43.72 18.51
N GLY A 238 -29.25 -44.27 18.11
CA GLY A 238 -29.15 -45.59 17.46
C GLY A 238 -29.75 -45.67 16.05
N ASN A 239 -30.42 -44.62 15.57
CA ASN A 239 -31.23 -44.64 14.35
C ASN A 239 -30.36 -44.76 13.09
N SER A 240 -30.32 -45.96 12.49
CA SER A 240 -29.53 -46.27 11.28
C SER A 240 -29.89 -45.40 10.06
N ARG A 241 -31.07 -44.76 10.03
CA ARG A 241 -31.44 -43.83 8.95
C ARG A 241 -30.53 -42.61 8.88
N MET A 242 -29.91 -42.21 10.00
CA MET A 242 -28.93 -41.10 10.02
C MET A 242 -27.65 -41.47 9.24
N LEU A 243 -27.19 -42.73 9.33
CA LEU A 243 -26.06 -43.22 8.55
C LEU A 243 -26.39 -43.32 7.06
N LEU A 244 -27.62 -43.72 6.73
CA LEU A 244 -28.09 -43.77 5.33
C LEU A 244 -28.28 -42.38 4.69
N ALA A 245 -28.21 -41.29 5.46
CA ALA A 245 -28.15 -39.94 4.92
C ALA A 245 -26.73 -39.53 4.48
N VAL A 246 -25.67 -40.15 5.02
CA VAL A 246 -24.28 -39.79 4.71
C VAL A 246 -23.93 -39.98 3.21
N PRO A 247 -24.35 -41.07 2.53
CA PRO A 247 -24.19 -41.17 1.07
C PRO A 247 -24.88 -40.04 0.29
N ALA A 248 -26.03 -39.54 0.75
CA ALA A 248 -26.72 -38.43 0.10
C ALA A 248 -26.00 -37.08 0.32
N VAL A 249 -25.42 -36.87 1.50
CA VAL A 249 -24.54 -35.72 1.78
C VAL A 249 -23.31 -35.77 0.88
N LEU A 250 -22.63 -36.92 0.76
CA LEU A 250 -21.45 -37.08 -0.09
C LEU A 250 -21.77 -37.00 -1.59
N LEU A 251 -22.96 -37.41 -2.04
CA LEU A 251 -23.42 -37.17 -3.41
C LEU A 251 -23.47 -35.68 -3.72
N VAL A 252 -24.10 -34.87 -2.86
CA VAL A 252 -24.21 -33.42 -3.07
C VAL A 252 -22.84 -32.74 -2.92
N TRP A 253 -22.09 -33.06 -1.87
CA TRP A 253 -20.78 -32.49 -1.58
C TRP A 253 -19.77 -32.76 -2.70
N SER A 254 -19.74 -33.97 -3.27
CA SER A 254 -18.84 -34.34 -4.38
C SER A 254 -19.12 -33.63 -5.71
N ASN A 255 -20.21 -32.85 -5.81
CA ASN A 255 -20.49 -31.97 -6.95
C ASN A 255 -20.25 -30.48 -6.62
N LEU A 256 -20.08 -30.14 -5.33
CA LEU A 256 -19.82 -28.80 -4.84
C LEU A 256 -18.32 -28.55 -4.60
N ASP A 257 -17.56 -29.55 -4.12
CA ASP A 257 -16.15 -29.40 -3.75
C ASP A 257 -15.33 -30.66 -4.09
N PRO A 258 -14.19 -30.57 -4.80
CA PRO A 258 -13.24 -31.68 -4.96
C PRO A 258 -12.82 -32.36 -3.65
N ARG A 259 -12.88 -31.68 -2.51
CA ARG A 259 -12.46 -32.20 -1.19
C ARG A 259 -13.49 -33.09 -0.49
N ALA A 260 -14.61 -33.45 -1.13
CA ALA A 260 -15.60 -34.38 -0.56
C ALA A 260 -15.04 -35.75 -0.10
N PHE A 261 -13.84 -36.14 -0.56
CA PHE A 261 -13.11 -37.29 -0.02
C PHE A 261 -12.84 -37.19 1.50
N ILE A 262 -12.80 -36.00 2.09
CA ILE A 262 -12.56 -35.76 3.51
C ILE A 262 -13.68 -36.38 4.36
N GLY A 263 -14.93 -36.35 3.89
CA GLY A 263 -16.04 -37.06 4.53
C GLY A 263 -15.90 -38.58 4.42
N LEU A 264 -15.56 -39.10 3.23
CA LEU A 264 -15.27 -40.53 3.05
C LEU A 264 -14.10 -41.01 3.96
N TYR A 265 -13.11 -40.16 4.18
CA TYR A 265 -11.98 -40.39 5.10
C TYR A 265 -12.42 -40.37 6.58
N LEU A 266 -13.25 -39.40 6.98
CA LEU A 266 -13.90 -39.36 8.31
C LEU A 266 -14.68 -40.65 8.58
N LEU A 267 -15.55 -41.05 7.64
CA LEU A 267 -16.40 -42.24 7.74
C LEU A 267 -15.56 -43.53 7.85
N LEU A 268 -14.47 -43.64 7.08
CA LEU A 268 -13.54 -44.76 7.11
C LEU A 268 -12.82 -44.88 8.46
N LEU A 269 -12.26 -43.77 8.98
CA LEU A 269 -11.59 -43.74 10.28
C LEU A 269 -12.54 -44.08 11.43
N PHE A 270 -13.74 -43.52 11.39
CA PHE A 270 -14.79 -43.75 12.38
C PHE A 270 -15.26 -45.22 12.37
N ALA A 271 -15.52 -45.79 11.19
CA ALA A 271 -15.89 -47.20 11.03
C ALA A 271 -14.78 -48.17 11.46
N ALA A 272 -13.51 -47.86 11.16
CA ALA A 272 -12.37 -48.63 11.64
C ALA A 272 -12.26 -48.62 13.17
N GLY A 273 -12.50 -47.48 13.81
CA GLY A 273 -12.44 -47.35 15.27
C GLY A 273 -13.59 -48.05 15.99
N GLU A 274 -14.84 -47.92 15.51
CA GLU A 274 -15.98 -48.68 16.03
C GLU A 274 -15.78 -50.20 15.84
N PHE A 275 -15.15 -50.63 14.73
CA PHE A 275 -14.79 -52.04 14.51
C PHE A 275 -13.76 -52.53 15.54
N ILE A 276 -12.68 -51.79 15.78
CA ILE A 276 -11.65 -52.16 16.77
C ILE A 276 -12.21 -52.15 18.20
N ASP A 277 -13.06 -51.18 18.57
CA ASP A 277 -13.74 -51.19 19.87
C ASP A 277 -14.69 -52.38 20.01
N SER A 278 -15.37 -52.81 18.94
CA SER A 278 -16.23 -53.99 18.95
C SER A 278 -15.45 -55.30 19.21
N LEU A 279 -14.21 -55.39 18.67
CA LEU A 279 -13.28 -56.50 18.91
C LEU A 279 -12.71 -56.46 20.34
N ARG A 280 -12.40 -55.28 20.85
CA ARG A 280 -11.76 -55.08 22.17
C ARG A 280 -12.71 -55.28 23.34
N THR A 281 -13.94 -54.80 23.22
CA THR A 281 -14.88 -54.65 24.36
C THR A 281 -16.02 -55.68 24.36
N GLY A 282 -16.14 -56.51 23.31
CA GLY A 282 -17.07 -57.64 23.28
C GLY A 282 -18.54 -57.21 23.19
N ARG A 283 -18.94 -56.63 22.05
CA ARG A 283 -20.31 -56.15 21.70
C ARG A 283 -20.91 -55.03 22.56
N ASN A 284 -20.61 -54.91 23.85
CA ASN A 284 -21.23 -53.90 24.72
C ASN A 284 -20.43 -52.57 24.77
N SER A 285 -20.46 -51.82 23.66
CA SER A 285 -20.00 -50.42 23.65
C SER A 285 -20.95 -49.53 24.48
N GLN A 286 -20.48 -49.06 25.64
CA GLN A 286 -21.31 -48.31 26.61
C GLN A 286 -22.02 -47.10 25.95
N PRO A 287 -23.32 -46.87 26.22
CA PRO A 287 -24.09 -45.81 25.59
C PRO A 287 -23.58 -44.42 26.00
N LEU A 288 -23.81 -43.44 25.12
CA LEU A 288 -23.37 -42.05 25.35
C LEU A 288 -24.27 -41.32 26.36
N SER A 289 -25.47 -41.86 26.62
CA SER A 289 -26.48 -41.41 27.59
C SER A 289 -26.85 -42.60 28.50
N PRO A 290 -27.02 -42.43 29.83
CA PRO A 290 -27.57 -43.47 30.70
C PRO A 290 -29.12 -43.51 30.70
N ASP A 291 -29.78 -42.40 30.35
CA ASP A 291 -31.24 -42.26 30.31
C ASP A 291 -31.90 -42.97 29.11
N GLU A 292 -31.10 -43.46 28.14
CA GLU A 292 -31.57 -44.08 26.90
C GLU A 292 -31.15 -45.56 26.86
N SER A 293 -32.08 -46.45 26.54
CA SER A 293 -31.86 -47.89 26.56
C SER A 293 -30.72 -48.32 25.61
N PRO A 294 -29.92 -49.34 25.97
CA PRO A 294 -28.84 -49.84 25.13
C PRO A 294 -29.40 -50.54 23.89
N ALA A 295 -29.65 -49.76 22.83
CA ALA A 295 -29.95 -50.30 21.51
C ALA A 295 -28.79 -51.18 21.02
N ASP A 296 -29.11 -52.35 20.47
CA ASP A 296 -28.14 -53.22 19.79
C ASP A 296 -27.53 -52.48 18.59
N ARG A 297 -26.39 -51.83 18.80
CA ARG A 297 -25.68 -51.04 17.78
C ARG A 297 -25.05 -51.96 16.75
N GLU A 298 -25.83 -52.41 15.77
CA GLU A 298 -25.27 -53.04 14.58
C GLU A 298 -24.32 -52.07 13.87
N THR A 299 -23.09 -52.51 13.60
CA THR A 299 -22.12 -51.79 12.77
C THR A 299 -22.36 -52.01 11.27
N ARG A 300 -23.22 -52.96 10.89
CA ARG A 300 -23.67 -53.22 9.51
C ARG A 300 -24.13 -51.96 8.75
N PRO A 301 -25.04 -51.10 9.27
CA PRO A 301 -25.43 -49.87 8.59
C PRO A 301 -24.30 -48.86 8.40
N LEU A 302 -23.23 -48.90 9.20
CA LEU A 302 -22.07 -48.02 9.05
C LEU A 302 -21.18 -48.46 7.88
N TRP A 303 -20.93 -49.77 7.76
CA TRP A 303 -20.24 -50.34 6.59
C TRP A 303 -21.10 -50.26 5.32
N LEU A 304 -22.42 -50.37 5.43
CA LEU A 304 -23.34 -50.15 4.31
C LEU A 304 -23.35 -48.68 3.86
N ALA A 305 -23.32 -47.72 4.79
CA ALA A 305 -23.17 -46.30 4.45
C ALA A 305 -21.84 -46.07 3.72
N LEU A 306 -20.71 -46.55 4.24
CA LEU A 306 -19.40 -46.44 3.58
C LEU A 306 -19.42 -47.06 2.16
N ALA A 307 -20.04 -48.23 1.98
CA ALA A 307 -20.18 -48.89 0.68
C ALA A 307 -21.12 -48.17 -0.29
N LEU A 308 -22.08 -47.37 0.20
CA LEU A 308 -22.97 -46.52 -0.61
C LEU A 308 -22.34 -45.14 -0.90
N SER A 309 -21.47 -44.63 -0.03
CA SER A 309 -20.78 -43.34 -0.22
C SER A 309 -19.82 -43.36 -1.42
N VAL A 310 -19.13 -44.48 -1.68
CA VAL A 310 -18.24 -44.62 -2.84
C VAL A 310 -18.97 -44.44 -4.19
N PRO A 311 -20.05 -45.19 -4.51
CA PRO A 311 -20.80 -44.95 -5.73
C PRO A 311 -21.59 -43.63 -5.71
N ALA A 312 -21.94 -43.08 -4.55
CA ALA A 312 -22.54 -41.75 -4.46
C ALA A 312 -21.58 -40.65 -4.97
N MET A 313 -20.28 -40.72 -4.62
CA MET A 313 -19.25 -39.83 -5.15
C MET A 313 -18.93 -40.06 -6.64
N LEU A 314 -19.34 -41.19 -7.23
CA LEU A 314 -19.28 -41.41 -8.67
C LEU A 314 -20.45 -40.77 -9.44
N VAL A 315 -21.47 -40.25 -8.75
CA VAL A 315 -22.54 -39.42 -9.35
C VAL A 315 -22.05 -37.97 -9.48
N ASN A 316 -20.94 -37.80 -10.18
CA ASN A 316 -20.33 -36.53 -10.60
C ASN A 316 -20.06 -36.62 -12.11
N PRO A 317 -20.16 -35.54 -12.91
CA PRO A 317 -19.93 -35.57 -14.36
C PRO A 317 -18.58 -36.17 -14.79
N PHE A 318 -17.56 -36.09 -13.93
CA PHE A 318 -16.22 -36.63 -14.14
C PHE A 318 -15.96 -37.96 -13.42
N GLY A 319 -16.96 -38.50 -12.71
CA GLY A 319 -16.94 -39.82 -12.05
C GLY A 319 -15.72 -40.04 -11.16
N TRP A 320 -14.84 -40.97 -11.55
CA TRP A 320 -13.68 -41.39 -10.75
C TRP A 320 -12.68 -40.27 -10.43
N HIS A 321 -12.70 -39.16 -11.18
CA HIS A 321 -11.87 -37.99 -10.86
C HIS A 321 -12.21 -37.39 -9.49
N SER A 322 -13.45 -37.55 -9.00
CA SER A 322 -13.84 -37.14 -7.64
C SER A 322 -13.22 -38.03 -6.54
N LEU A 323 -12.87 -39.29 -6.85
CA LEU A 323 -12.21 -40.19 -5.91
C LEU A 323 -10.68 -40.04 -5.95
N LEU A 324 -10.10 -39.58 -7.07
CA LEU A 324 -8.66 -39.31 -7.20
C LEU A 324 -8.30 -37.83 -6.98
N SER A 325 -9.21 -37.00 -6.47
CA SER A 325 -8.91 -35.63 -6.04
C SER A 325 -7.82 -35.52 -4.95
N PRO A 326 -7.64 -36.46 -3.98
CA PRO A 326 -6.52 -36.38 -3.04
C PRO A 326 -5.17 -36.47 -3.77
N VAL A 327 -5.12 -37.29 -4.84
CA VAL A 327 -3.88 -37.52 -5.60
C VAL A 327 -3.50 -36.30 -6.43
N SER A 328 -4.47 -35.57 -6.98
CA SER A 328 -4.15 -34.30 -7.68
C SER A 328 -3.81 -33.17 -6.70
N LEU A 329 -4.59 -33.00 -5.63
CA LEU A 329 -4.39 -31.93 -4.64
C LEU A 329 -3.03 -32.05 -3.92
N TYR A 330 -2.80 -33.15 -3.19
CA TYR A 330 -1.56 -33.32 -2.41
C TYR A 330 -0.36 -33.73 -3.29
N GLY A 331 -0.59 -34.40 -4.42
CA GLY A 331 0.46 -34.94 -5.28
C GLY A 331 0.97 -34.00 -6.37
N ALA A 332 0.16 -33.03 -6.83
CA ALA A 332 0.53 -32.12 -7.92
C ALA A 332 0.27 -30.64 -7.60
N GLU A 333 -0.93 -30.30 -7.15
CA GLU A 333 -1.39 -28.90 -7.03
C GLU A 333 -0.70 -28.17 -5.85
N TYR A 334 -0.79 -28.70 -4.62
CA TYR A 334 -0.12 -28.09 -3.45
C TYR A 334 1.43 -28.11 -3.52
N PRO A 335 2.11 -29.14 -4.08
CA PRO A 335 3.53 -29.07 -4.39
C PRO A 335 3.90 -27.90 -5.33
N ALA A 336 3.12 -27.68 -6.40
CA ALA A 336 3.38 -26.62 -7.37
C ALA A 336 3.11 -25.21 -6.80
N LEU A 337 2.03 -25.04 -6.02
CA LEU A 337 1.77 -23.79 -5.30
C LEU A 337 2.90 -23.46 -4.32
N ARG A 338 3.35 -24.44 -3.50
CA ARG A 338 4.54 -24.25 -2.64
C ARG A 338 5.77 -23.81 -3.41
N ALA A 339 6.06 -24.44 -4.55
CA ALA A 339 7.21 -24.06 -5.39
C ALA A 339 7.13 -22.60 -5.87
N LYS A 340 5.93 -22.14 -6.26
CA LYS A 340 5.69 -20.75 -6.71
C LYS A 340 5.72 -19.72 -5.57
N PHE A 341 5.33 -20.10 -4.34
CA PHE A 341 5.29 -19.20 -3.18
C PHE A 341 6.59 -19.12 -2.36
N ARG A 342 7.62 -19.94 -2.63
CA ARG A 342 8.92 -19.93 -1.91
C ARG A 342 9.65 -18.58 -1.86
N LEU A 343 9.32 -17.65 -2.75
CA LEU A 343 9.93 -16.30 -2.84
C LEU A 343 9.10 -15.22 -2.11
N SER A 344 8.04 -15.60 -1.40
CA SER A 344 7.07 -14.68 -0.78
C SER A 344 6.36 -15.33 0.41
N SER A 345 7.14 -15.77 1.40
CA SER A 345 6.67 -16.44 2.64
C SER A 345 6.07 -15.47 3.67
N SER A 346 5.10 -14.67 3.25
CA SER A 346 4.20 -13.96 4.17
C SER A 346 3.38 -14.95 5.01
N ALA A 347 3.13 -14.67 6.29
CA ALA A 347 2.38 -15.54 7.21
C ALA A 347 1.00 -16.00 6.68
N GLU A 348 0.32 -15.18 5.88
CA GLU A 348 -0.97 -15.49 5.25
C GLU A 348 -0.88 -16.56 4.15
N ARG A 349 0.32 -16.92 3.67
CA ARG A 349 0.55 -17.95 2.63
C ARG A 349 1.10 -19.28 3.17
N LEU A 350 1.09 -19.46 4.50
CA LEU A 350 1.51 -20.71 5.14
C LEU A 350 0.62 -21.92 4.82
N GLU A 351 -0.61 -21.70 4.35
CA GLU A 351 -1.64 -22.73 4.12
C GLU A 351 -1.10 -23.97 3.38
N TYR A 352 -0.34 -23.76 2.30
CA TYR A 352 0.19 -24.84 1.47
C TYR A 352 1.40 -25.57 2.07
N PHE A 353 1.99 -25.06 3.15
CA PHE A 353 3.16 -25.64 3.81
C PHE A 353 2.75 -26.72 4.84
N PRO A 354 3.52 -27.82 4.99
CA PRO A 354 3.35 -28.76 6.09
C PRO A 354 3.65 -28.10 7.43
N ILE A 355 2.91 -28.44 8.50
CA ILE A 355 3.19 -27.97 9.87
C ILE A 355 4.59 -28.41 10.34
N LEU A 356 5.16 -29.47 9.76
CA LEU A 356 6.52 -29.95 10.05
C LEU A 356 7.65 -29.13 9.38
N HIS A 357 7.32 -28.09 8.60
CA HIS A 357 8.31 -27.27 7.88
C HIS A 357 8.74 -26.04 8.71
N GLY A 358 10.03 -25.68 8.67
CA GLY A 358 10.58 -24.57 9.49
C GLY A 358 9.87 -23.23 9.29
N GLU A 359 9.60 -22.87 8.02
CA GLU A 359 8.83 -21.67 7.61
C GLU A 359 7.51 -21.49 8.38
N PHE A 360 6.81 -22.59 8.70
CA PHE A 360 5.52 -22.55 9.39
C PHE A 360 5.65 -22.07 10.84
N TRP A 361 6.72 -22.49 11.53
CA TRP A 361 6.99 -22.07 12.91
C TRP A 361 7.62 -20.68 13.00
N ALA A 362 8.33 -20.24 11.95
CA ALA A 362 8.87 -18.89 11.85
C ALA A 362 7.76 -17.82 11.65
N ASN A 363 6.66 -18.17 10.98
CA ASN A 363 5.63 -17.21 10.55
C ASN A 363 4.23 -17.49 11.16
N LEU A 364 4.16 -18.02 12.39
CA LEU A 364 2.89 -18.44 13.01
C LEU A 364 1.82 -17.34 13.06
N SER A 365 0.69 -17.58 12.37
CA SER A 365 -0.50 -16.71 12.43
C SER A 365 -1.39 -17.01 13.65
N ALA A 366 -2.25 -16.06 14.01
CA ALA A 366 -3.25 -16.25 15.06
C ALA A 366 -4.22 -17.41 14.79
N SER A 367 -4.57 -17.65 13.52
CA SER A 367 -5.41 -18.79 13.12
C SER A 367 -4.69 -20.13 13.30
N SER A 368 -3.41 -20.22 12.92
CA SER A 368 -2.56 -21.41 13.17
C SER A 368 -2.45 -21.73 14.66
N ILE A 369 -2.23 -20.71 15.49
CA ILE A 369 -2.16 -20.85 16.95
C ILE A 369 -3.51 -21.35 17.50
N ALA A 370 -4.63 -20.77 17.08
CA ALA A 370 -5.96 -21.19 17.51
C ALA A 370 -6.27 -22.65 17.13
N GLY A 371 -5.94 -23.06 15.90
CA GLY A 371 -6.11 -24.44 15.44
C GLY A 371 -5.30 -25.44 16.26
N ILE A 372 -4.03 -25.14 16.52
CA ILE A 372 -3.14 -25.95 17.38
C ILE A 372 -3.71 -26.05 18.80
N LEU A 373 -4.19 -24.95 19.39
CA LEU A 373 -4.78 -24.95 20.72
C LEU A 373 -6.04 -25.83 20.83
N VAL A 374 -6.92 -25.84 19.82
CA VAL A 374 -8.11 -26.70 19.80
C VAL A 374 -7.74 -28.18 19.66
N VAL A 375 -6.75 -28.51 18.81
CA VAL A 375 -6.23 -29.89 18.68
C VAL A 375 -5.60 -30.36 20.00
N VAL A 376 -4.80 -29.51 20.66
CA VAL A 376 -4.20 -29.81 21.98
C VAL A 376 -5.29 -29.99 23.04
N ALA A 377 -6.33 -29.16 23.06
CA ALA A 377 -7.46 -29.31 23.98
C ALA A 377 -8.22 -30.63 23.77
N ALA A 378 -8.42 -31.06 22.51
CA ALA A 378 -9.00 -32.36 22.20
C ALA A 378 -8.13 -33.51 22.73
N VAL A 379 -6.82 -33.49 22.46
CA VAL A 379 -5.87 -34.50 22.99
C VAL A 379 -5.86 -34.54 24.51
N LEU A 380 -5.82 -33.37 25.18
CA LEU A 380 -5.87 -33.29 26.65
C LEU A 380 -7.17 -33.88 27.21
N SER A 381 -8.32 -33.65 26.57
CA SER A 381 -9.59 -34.27 26.99
C SER A 381 -9.51 -35.81 26.94
N LEU A 382 -8.89 -36.37 25.90
CA LEU A 382 -8.75 -37.83 25.74
C LEU A 382 -7.80 -38.41 26.79
N VAL A 383 -6.74 -37.69 27.15
CA VAL A 383 -5.85 -38.07 28.26
C VAL A 383 -6.57 -38.03 29.62
N LEU A 384 -7.42 -37.02 29.86
CA LEU A 384 -8.22 -36.90 31.08
C LEU A 384 -9.27 -38.01 31.21
N ASN A 385 -9.97 -38.35 30.11
CA ASN A 385 -11.00 -39.39 30.10
C ASN A 385 -10.48 -40.79 29.67
N ARG A 386 -9.16 -41.03 29.70
CA ARG A 386 -8.47 -42.22 29.14
C ARG A 386 -8.99 -43.63 29.51
N ARG A 387 -9.93 -43.74 30.46
CA ARG A 387 -10.62 -44.99 30.83
C ARG A 387 -11.94 -45.24 30.07
N ARG A 388 -12.49 -44.23 29.39
CA ARG A 388 -13.77 -44.29 28.65
C ARG A 388 -13.71 -43.76 27.22
N VAL A 389 -12.53 -43.34 26.76
CA VAL A 389 -12.28 -42.93 25.37
C VAL A 389 -12.69 -44.04 24.39
N ARG A 390 -13.51 -43.67 23.40
CA ARG A 390 -13.85 -44.50 22.22
C ARG A 390 -12.78 -44.36 21.15
N LEU A 391 -12.35 -45.45 20.54
CA LEU A 391 -11.30 -45.45 19.53
C LEU A 391 -11.76 -44.87 18.18
N SER A 392 -13.07 -44.86 17.90
CA SER A 392 -13.65 -44.12 16.75
C SER A 392 -13.26 -42.65 16.76
N TRP A 393 -13.47 -41.95 17.88
CA TRP A 393 -13.08 -40.55 18.03
C TRP A 393 -11.54 -40.34 18.10
N VAL A 394 -10.78 -41.33 18.59
CA VAL A 394 -9.30 -41.28 18.58
C VAL A 394 -8.72 -41.37 17.17
N LEU A 395 -9.17 -42.33 16.36
CA LEU A 395 -8.66 -42.51 14.99
C LEU A 395 -9.07 -41.34 14.10
N VAL A 396 -10.28 -40.80 14.29
CA VAL A 396 -10.73 -39.57 13.63
C VAL A 396 -9.83 -38.38 13.99
N LEU A 397 -9.57 -38.12 15.29
CA LEU A 397 -8.67 -37.04 15.69
C LEU A 397 -7.25 -37.23 15.15
N ALA A 398 -6.70 -38.45 15.25
CA ALA A 398 -5.35 -38.77 14.80
C ALA A 398 -5.19 -38.64 13.27
N GLY A 399 -6.18 -39.10 12.49
CA GLY A 399 -6.15 -39.00 11.04
C GLY A 399 -6.21 -37.54 10.55
N PHE A 400 -7.09 -36.73 11.13
CA PHE A 400 -7.14 -35.30 10.81
C PHE A 400 -5.89 -34.54 11.28
N ALA A 401 -5.28 -34.93 12.41
CA ALA A 401 -3.98 -34.38 12.83
C ALA A 401 -2.84 -34.74 11.85
N VAL A 402 -2.85 -35.94 11.25
CA VAL A 402 -1.92 -36.32 10.17
C VAL A 402 -2.19 -35.51 8.90
N LEU A 403 -3.45 -35.29 8.54
CA LEU A 403 -3.84 -34.48 7.38
C LEU A 403 -3.35 -33.02 7.51
N ALA A 404 -3.60 -32.39 8.65
CA ALA A 404 -3.09 -31.05 8.98
C ALA A 404 -1.55 -31.01 9.06
N SER A 405 -0.89 -32.08 9.52
CA SER A 405 0.57 -32.17 9.54
C SER A 405 1.17 -32.15 8.14
N ALA A 406 0.47 -32.70 7.14
CA ALA A 406 0.91 -32.72 5.75
C ALA A 406 0.73 -31.36 5.04
N VAL A 407 -0.37 -30.65 5.31
CA VAL A 407 -0.69 -29.32 4.76
C VAL A 407 -1.47 -28.51 5.80
N SER A 408 -0.94 -27.35 6.20
CA SER A 408 -1.51 -26.56 7.31
C SER A 408 -2.92 -26.02 7.02
N HIS A 409 -3.30 -25.86 5.74
CA HIS A 409 -4.65 -25.59 5.28
C HIS A 409 -5.71 -26.54 5.90
N GLU A 410 -5.37 -27.81 6.11
CA GLU A 410 -6.30 -28.81 6.64
C GLU A 410 -6.45 -28.72 8.17
N LEU A 411 -5.71 -27.82 8.83
CA LEU A 411 -5.82 -27.52 10.27
C LEU A 411 -7.22 -26.99 10.64
N ALA A 412 -7.91 -26.29 9.75
CA ALA A 412 -9.29 -25.84 9.98
C ALA A 412 -10.27 -27.02 10.05
N ALA A 413 -10.17 -27.98 9.14
CA ALA A 413 -10.95 -29.22 9.18
C ALA A 413 -10.60 -30.06 10.42
N ALA A 414 -9.31 -30.13 10.78
CA ALA A 414 -8.88 -30.78 12.01
C ALA A 414 -9.37 -30.06 13.28
N ALA A 415 -9.49 -28.73 13.28
CA ALA A 415 -10.06 -27.95 14.38
C ALA A 415 -11.57 -28.23 14.53
N VAL A 416 -12.34 -28.23 13.44
CA VAL A 416 -13.77 -28.60 13.43
C VAL A 416 -14.01 -29.98 14.03
N VAL A 417 -13.23 -30.99 13.61
CA VAL A 417 -13.25 -32.34 14.21
C VAL A 417 -12.85 -32.31 15.69
N SER A 418 -11.82 -31.55 16.04
CA SER A 418 -11.30 -31.44 17.41
C SER A 418 -12.30 -30.81 18.38
N VAL A 419 -13.12 -29.84 17.94
CA VAL A 419 -14.23 -29.31 18.76
C VAL A 419 -15.20 -30.43 19.13
N VAL A 420 -15.69 -31.20 18.15
CA VAL A 420 -16.66 -32.28 18.39
C VAL A 420 -16.08 -33.35 19.32
N VAL A 421 -14.84 -33.79 19.07
CA VAL A 421 -14.15 -34.76 19.93
C VAL A 421 -13.97 -34.21 21.35
N CYS A 422 -13.50 -32.97 21.50
CA CYS A 422 -13.23 -32.35 22.80
C CYS A 422 -14.53 -32.11 23.59
N VAL A 423 -15.59 -31.60 22.96
CA VAL A 423 -16.87 -31.31 23.61
C VAL A 423 -17.52 -32.58 24.12
N LEU A 424 -17.76 -33.58 23.25
CA LEU A 424 -18.46 -34.81 23.63
C LEU A 424 -17.71 -35.58 24.72
N ASN A 425 -16.38 -35.68 24.60
CA ASN A 425 -15.56 -36.41 25.56
C ASN A 425 -15.37 -35.65 26.88
N SER A 426 -15.24 -34.31 26.87
CA SER A 426 -15.18 -33.51 28.09
C SER A 426 -16.52 -33.46 28.82
N GLN A 427 -17.65 -33.46 28.09
CA GLN A 427 -18.98 -33.54 28.70
C GLN A 427 -19.23 -34.90 29.36
N ASP A 428 -18.83 -36.02 28.74
CA ASP A 428 -18.88 -37.33 29.42
C ASP A 428 -17.99 -37.33 30.67
N TRP A 429 -16.74 -36.89 30.55
CA TRP A 429 -15.82 -36.80 31.69
C TRP A 429 -16.40 -35.96 32.85
N TYR A 430 -16.94 -34.78 32.55
CA TYR A 430 -17.53 -33.86 33.54
C TYR A 430 -18.75 -34.49 34.22
N ARG A 431 -19.70 -35.01 33.43
CA ARG A 431 -20.92 -35.69 33.92
C ARG A 431 -20.62 -36.87 34.85
N ASN A 432 -19.52 -37.59 34.62
CA ASN A 432 -19.10 -38.71 35.46
C ASN A 432 -18.24 -38.31 36.67
N ARG A 433 -17.76 -37.06 36.75
CA ARG A 433 -16.80 -36.62 37.79
C ARG A 433 -17.36 -35.61 38.79
N PHE A 434 -18.35 -34.82 38.38
CA PHE A 434 -18.96 -33.73 39.15
C PHE A 434 -20.48 -33.92 39.27
N ARG A 435 -21.09 -33.33 40.32
CA ARG A 435 -22.55 -33.26 40.45
C ARG A 435 -23.12 -32.41 39.30
N GLN A 436 -24.30 -32.76 38.81
CA GLN A 436 -24.99 -32.00 37.76
C GLN A 436 -26.13 -31.13 38.31
N SER A 437 -26.40 -31.19 39.62
CA SER A 437 -27.29 -30.27 40.34
C SER A 437 -26.57 -28.95 40.60
N TYR A 438 -27.15 -27.82 40.21
CA TYR A 438 -26.64 -26.49 40.55
C TYR A 438 -26.75 -26.21 42.06
N THR A 439 -25.96 -25.27 42.57
CA THR A 439 -26.04 -24.81 43.96
C THR A 439 -25.90 -23.29 44.05
N VAL A 440 -26.32 -22.73 45.19
CA VAL A 440 -26.17 -21.31 45.54
C VAL A 440 -24.83 -21.06 46.28
N GLU A 441 -23.88 -22.00 46.25
CA GLU A 441 -22.58 -21.78 46.88
C GLU A 441 -21.76 -20.75 46.09
N ARG A 442 -21.17 -19.76 46.77
CA ARG A 442 -20.46 -18.64 46.13
C ARG A 442 -19.33 -19.10 45.20
N SER A 443 -18.66 -20.20 45.53
CA SER A 443 -17.61 -20.84 44.74
C SER A 443 -18.11 -21.32 43.37
N GLU A 444 -19.21 -22.09 43.36
CA GLU A 444 -19.84 -22.62 42.14
C GLU A 444 -20.54 -21.52 41.34
N LEU A 445 -21.18 -20.55 42.00
CA LEU A 445 -21.74 -19.35 41.35
C LEU A 445 -20.68 -18.51 40.64
N ILE A 446 -19.52 -18.26 41.27
CA ILE A 446 -18.39 -17.54 40.65
C ILE A 446 -17.83 -18.33 39.46
N PHE A 447 -17.73 -19.65 39.55
CA PHE A 447 -17.30 -20.49 38.42
C PHE A 447 -18.32 -20.46 37.26
N SER A 448 -19.60 -20.62 37.57
CA SER A 448 -20.71 -20.72 36.59
C SER A 448 -20.99 -19.39 35.89
N ARG A 449 -21.08 -18.28 36.63
CA ARG A 449 -21.25 -16.93 36.06
C ARG A 449 -19.95 -16.39 35.46
N GLY A 450 -18.83 -16.56 36.17
CA GLY A 450 -17.52 -16.06 35.73
C GLY A 450 -17.01 -16.70 34.45
N GLY A 451 -17.16 -18.02 34.27
CA GLY A 451 -16.82 -18.70 33.02
C GLY A 451 -17.61 -18.17 31.82
N ARG A 452 -18.91 -17.89 32.00
CA ARG A 452 -19.76 -17.30 30.94
C ARG A 452 -19.43 -15.84 30.68
N ALA A 453 -19.26 -15.02 31.71
CA ALA A 453 -18.88 -13.62 31.58
C ALA A 453 -17.51 -13.46 30.87
N LEU A 454 -16.53 -14.30 31.23
CA LEU A 454 -15.23 -14.35 30.54
C LEU A 454 -15.38 -14.81 29.08
N THR A 455 -16.30 -15.74 28.79
CA THR A 455 -16.61 -16.14 27.40
C THR A 455 -17.20 -14.98 26.61
N VAL A 456 -18.18 -14.24 27.14
CA VAL A 456 -18.76 -13.06 26.48
C VAL A 456 -17.69 -11.99 26.24
N ALA A 457 -16.84 -11.70 27.24
CA ALA A 457 -15.74 -10.75 27.10
C ALA A 457 -14.72 -11.19 26.03
N ALA A 458 -14.40 -12.49 25.95
CA ALA A 458 -13.50 -13.04 24.92
C ALA A 458 -14.12 -12.99 23.52
N LEU A 459 -15.40 -13.29 23.36
CA LEU A 459 -16.12 -13.16 22.09
C LEU A 459 -16.18 -11.69 21.64
N PHE A 460 -16.43 -10.75 22.56
CA PHE A 460 -16.42 -9.32 22.26
C PHE A 460 -15.01 -8.82 21.88
N ALA A 461 -13.97 -9.25 22.60
CA ALA A 461 -12.58 -8.94 22.27
C ALA A 461 -12.16 -9.49 20.88
N LEU A 462 -12.59 -10.71 20.53
CA LEU A 462 -12.34 -11.29 19.21
C LEU A 462 -13.10 -10.52 18.11
N SER A 463 -14.38 -10.18 18.36
CA SER A 463 -15.18 -9.32 17.47
C SER A 463 -14.48 -7.98 17.20
N TRP A 464 -13.96 -7.35 18.26
CA TRP A 464 -13.20 -6.10 18.19
C TRP A 464 -11.89 -6.25 17.42
N LEU A 465 -11.12 -7.32 17.63
CA LEU A 465 -9.87 -7.58 16.90
C LEU A 465 -10.10 -7.81 15.40
N ALA A 466 -11.22 -8.43 15.02
CA ALA A 466 -11.62 -8.59 13.63
C ALA A 466 -12.11 -7.27 13.01
N ILE A 467 -13.06 -6.57 13.65
CA ILE A 467 -13.63 -5.30 13.17
C ILE A 467 -12.55 -4.22 13.04
N SER A 468 -11.61 -4.15 13.99
CA SER A 468 -10.49 -3.20 13.95
C SER A 468 -9.39 -3.56 12.93
N GLY A 469 -9.51 -4.69 12.22
CA GLY A 469 -8.55 -5.14 11.20
C GLY A 469 -7.22 -5.65 11.77
N ARG A 470 -7.14 -5.95 13.08
CA ARG A 470 -5.91 -6.43 13.74
C ARG A 470 -5.65 -7.93 13.57
N MET A 471 -6.64 -8.69 13.08
CA MET A 471 -6.51 -10.12 12.78
C MET A 471 -5.93 -10.41 11.38
N THR A 472 -5.70 -9.38 10.57
CA THR A 472 -5.24 -9.47 9.17
C THR A 472 -4.07 -8.54 8.92
N THR A 473 -3.31 -8.75 7.85
CA THR A 473 -2.40 -7.71 7.35
C THR A 473 -3.16 -6.48 6.85
N ALA A 474 -2.45 -5.39 6.56
CA ALA A 474 -3.05 -4.13 6.10
C ALA A 474 -3.92 -4.30 4.85
N ASP A 475 -3.51 -5.19 3.93
CA ASP A 475 -4.17 -5.46 2.65
C ASP A 475 -5.15 -6.66 2.73
N GLY A 476 -5.31 -7.26 3.91
CA GLY A 476 -6.12 -8.47 4.12
C GLY A 476 -7.63 -8.25 4.25
N ARG A 477 -8.39 -9.33 4.47
CA ARG A 477 -9.86 -9.32 4.52
C ARG A 477 -10.42 -8.45 5.66
N ARG A 478 -10.97 -7.28 5.32
CA ARG A 478 -11.68 -6.39 6.26
C ARG A 478 -13.19 -6.66 6.26
N VAL A 479 -13.83 -6.50 7.43
CA VAL A 479 -15.29 -6.63 7.59
C VAL A 479 -16.02 -5.69 6.62
N GLY A 480 -17.02 -6.21 5.92
CA GLY A 480 -17.70 -5.52 4.80
C GLY A 480 -18.50 -6.49 3.94
N LEU A 481 -19.15 -5.98 2.89
CA LEU A 481 -19.93 -6.77 1.94
C LEU A 481 -19.54 -6.38 0.51
N GLY A 482 -19.49 -7.37 -0.39
CA GLY A 482 -19.10 -7.17 -1.78
C GLY A 482 -17.61 -7.39 -2.04
N TRP A 483 -17.11 -6.83 -3.15
CA TRP A 483 -15.68 -6.84 -3.47
C TRP A 483 -14.88 -6.00 -2.45
N SER A 484 -13.62 -6.35 -2.20
CA SER A 484 -12.71 -5.44 -1.50
C SER A 484 -12.45 -4.19 -2.36
N PRO A 485 -12.15 -3.02 -1.77
CA PRO A 485 -11.85 -1.81 -2.54
C PRO A 485 -10.69 -1.99 -3.52
N GLN A 486 -9.66 -2.76 -3.15
CA GLN A 486 -8.57 -3.09 -4.07
C GLN A 486 -9.02 -3.99 -5.22
N LEU A 487 -9.80 -5.05 -4.95
CA LEU A 487 -10.26 -5.95 -6.01
C LEU A 487 -11.23 -5.24 -6.98
N ALA A 488 -12.06 -4.31 -6.47
CA ALA A 488 -12.89 -3.46 -7.31
C ALA A 488 -12.05 -2.50 -8.19
N ALA A 489 -11.00 -1.89 -7.61
CA ALA A 489 -10.10 -0.97 -8.30
C ALA A 489 -9.25 -1.69 -9.37
N ASP A 490 -8.67 -2.84 -9.04
CA ASP A 490 -7.93 -3.73 -9.95
C ASP A 490 -8.83 -4.18 -11.12
N LEU A 491 -10.10 -4.53 -10.83
CA LEU A 491 -11.08 -4.93 -11.85
C LEU A 491 -11.46 -3.77 -12.78
N SER A 492 -11.76 -2.58 -12.25
CA SER A 492 -12.14 -1.44 -13.09
C SER A 492 -10.99 -0.97 -13.96
N ALA A 493 -9.77 -0.89 -13.40
CA ALA A 493 -8.56 -0.57 -14.15
C ALA A 493 -8.30 -1.59 -15.27
N MET A 494 -8.45 -2.90 -15.02
CA MET A 494 -8.29 -3.91 -16.07
C MET A 494 -9.39 -3.89 -17.14
N GLU A 495 -10.63 -3.56 -16.78
CA GLU A 495 -11.74 -3.45 -17.73
C GLU A 495 -11.58 -2.24 -18.68
N GLU A 496 -10.98 -1.16 -18.18
CA GLU A 496 -10.53 0.01 -18.94
C GLU A 496 -9.27 -0.28 -19.78
N GLU A 497 -8.15 -0.65 -19.14
CA GLU A 497 -6.84 -0.96 -19.75
C GLU A 497 -6.90 -1.98 -20.91
N LEU A 498 -7.88 -2.89 -20.88
CA LEU A 498 -8.03 -3.98 -21.84
C LEU A 498 -9.40 -3.98 -22.54
N GLY A 499 -10.20 -2.93 -22.42
CA GLY A 499 -11.48 -2.79 -23.13
C GLY A 499 -11.29 -2.87 -24.65
N GLU A 500 -10.38 -2.04 -25.18
CA GLU A 500 -10.12 -1.90 -26.62
C GLU A 500 -8.93 -2.76 -27.12
N SER A 501 -8.54 -3.80 -26.38
CA SER A 501 -7.37 -4.62 -26.76
C SER A 501 -7.57 -5.36 -28.09
N PHE A 502 -6.60 -5.20 -29.02
CA PHE A 502 -6.58 -5.76 -30.38
C PHE A 502 -6.89 -7.27 -30.47
N ASP A 503 -6.41 -8.04 -29.48
CA ASP A 503 -6.67 -9.47 -29.34
C ASP A 503 -7.06 -9.78 -27.90
N LYS A 504 -7.70 -10.92 -27.68
CA LYS A 504 -8.19 -11.38 -26.38
C LYS A 504 -7.15 -12.18 -25.58
N LYS A 505 -5.91 -12.34 -26.05
CA LYS A 505 -4.90 -13.24 -25.45
C LYS A 505 -3.68 -12.54 -24.82
N PRO A 506 -3.83 -11.83 -23.68
CA PRO A 506 -2.72 -11.29 -22.93
C PRO A 506 -1.91 -12.37 -22.20
N PHE A 507 -0.59 -12.20 -22.16
CA PHE A 507 0.29 -12.91 -21.23
C PHE A 507 0.32 -12.21 -19.87
N ASN A 508 -0.34 -12.82 -18.88
CA ASN A 508 -0.33 -12.42 -17.47
C ASN A 508 0.89 -12.97 -16.72
N PHE A 509 1.30 -12.33 -15.63
CA PHE A 509 2.49 -12.69 -14.84
C PHE A 509 2.17 -13.46 -13.56
N LEU A 510 0.98 -13.29 -12.98
CA LEU A 510 0.53 -13.97 -11.76
C LEU A 510 -0.75 -14.80 -11.99
N LEU A 511 -1.01 -15.80 -11.13
CA LEU A 511 -2.24 -16.62 -11.21
C LEU A 511 -3.52 -15.78 -10.97
N PRO A 512 -3.60 -14.91 -9.93
CA PRO A 512 -4.77 -14.06 -9.70
C PRO A 512 -5.09 -13.12 -10.85
N GLN A 513 -4.05 -12.65 -11.54
CA GLN A 513 -4.20 -11.81 -12.74
C GLN A 513 -4.87 -12.57 -13.89
N GLY A 514 -4.70 -13.90 -13.96
CA GLY A 514 -5.42 -14.74 -14.93
C GLY A 514 -6.92 -14.84 -14.64
N ASP A 515 -7.28 -14.85 -13.36
CA ASP A 515 -8.68 -14.86 -12.91
C ASP A 515 -9.40 -13.54 -13.25
N LEU A 516 -8.71 -12.40 -13.05
CA LEU A 516 -9.20 -11.07 -13.45
C LEU A 516 -9.44 -10.99 -14.97
N LEU A 517 -8.54 -11.56 -15.78
CA LEU A 517 -8.72 -11.63 -17.25
C LEU A 517 -9.95 -12.45 -17.65
N ILE A 518 -10.21 -13.58 -16.97
CA ILE A 518 -11.42 -14.38 -17.17
C ILE A 518 -12.67 -13.57 -16.82
N TRP A 519 -12.61 -12.73 -15.79
CA TRP A 519 -13.71 -11.82 -15.45
C TRP A 519 -14.05 -10.86 -16.58
N ILE A 520 -13.06 -10.16 -17.15
CA ILE A 520 -13.26 -9.20 -18.25
C ILE A 520 -13.37 -9.86 -19.65
N GLY A 521 -13.54 -11.19 -19.71
CA GLY A 521 -13.78 -11.91 -20.97
C GLY A 521 -12.57 -12.04 -21.90
N ARG A 522 -11.35 -11.91 -21.35
CA ARG A 522 -10.07 -12.17 -22.03
C ARG A 522 -9.55 -13.56 -21.66
N GLN A 523 -8.65 -14.12 -22.47
CA GLN A 523 -8.13 -15.47 -22.34
C GLN A 523 -6.69 -15.46 -21.78
N PRO A 524 -6.48 -15.75 -20.49
CA PRO A 524 -5.14 -15.70 -19.88
C PRO A 524 -4.21 -16.79 -20.40
N PHE A 525 -2.90 -16.63 -20.16
CA PHE A 525 -1.90 -17.67 -20.43
C PHE A 525 -1.91 -18.76 -19.35
N ILE A 526 -2.11 -18.37 -18.08
CA ILE A 526 -2.43 -19.27 -16.94
C ILE A 526 -3.38 -18.59 -15.95
N ASP A 527 -4.15 -19.37 -15.19
CA ASP A 527 -5.08 -18.88 -14.15
C ASP A 527 -5.03 -19.77 -12.88
N SER A 528 -5.84 -19.48 -11.88
CA SER A 528 -5.90 -20.22 -10.59
C SER A 528 -6.17 -21.73 -10.71
N ARG A 529 -6.76 -22.23 -11.80
CA ARG A 529 -7.13 -23.65 -12.03
C ARG A 529 -5.91 -24.51 -12.36
N LEU A 530 -4.90 -24.51 -11.49
CA LEU A 530 -3.53 -24.97 -11.73
C LEU A 530 -3.43 -26.40 -12.31
N LYS A 531 -4.34 -27.29 -11.93
CA LYS A 531 -4.49 -28.67 -12.44
C LYS A 531 -4.55 -28.76 -13.98
N LEU A 532 -5.16 -27.77 -14.63
CA LEU A 532 -5.26 -27.67 -16.10
C LEU A 532 -3.87 -27.48 -16.75
N TYR A 533 -2.98 -26.78 -16.07
CA TYR A 533 -1.71 -26.30 -16.60
C TYR A 533 -0.53 -27.24 -16.32
N LEU A 534 -0.55 -27.96 -15.19
CA LEU A 534 0.59 -28.78 -14.73
C LEU A 534 1.01 -29.90 -15.69
N GLY A 535 0.09 -30.39 -16.53
CA GLY A 535 0.35 -31.42 -17.53
C GLY A 535 0.34 -32.84 -16.95
N GLY A 536 -0.05 -33.80 -17.78
CA GLY A 536 -0.08 -35.23 -17.45
C GLY A 536 0.00 -36.09 -18.71
N ASN A 537 0.32 -37.38 -18.55
CA ASN A 537 0.37 -38.37 -19.63
C ASN A 537 1.16 -37.92 -20.89
N GLY A 538 2.28 -37.21 -20.70
CA GLY A 538 3.14 -36.73 -21.78
C GLY A 538 2.86 -35.30 -22.27
N GLN A 539 1.85 -34.60 -21.73
CA GLN A 539 1.64 -33.18 -22.00
C GLN A 539 2.68 -32.28 -21.31
N GLU A 540 3.02 -31.17 -21.96
CA GLU A 540 3.92 -30.13 -21.42
C GLU A 540 3.36 -29.45 -20.18
N ASN A 541 4.21 -29.15 -19.19
CA ASN A 541 3.85 -28.37 -18.01
C ASN A 541 3.84 -26.87 -18.36
N LEU A 542 2.64 -26.30 -18.52
CA LEU A 542 2.44 -24.90 -18.89
C LEU A 542 2.76 -23.93 -17.75
N VAL A 543 2.74 -24.39 -16.49
CA VAL A 543 3.16 -23.58 -15.33
C VAL A 543 4.67 -23.33 -15.38
N GLU A 544 5.45 -24.35 -15.76
CA GLU A 544 6.90 -24.21 -15.91
C GLU A 544 7.30 -23.54 -17.23
N LEU A 545 6.53 -23.74 -18.31
CA LEU A 545 6.70 -22.94 -19.54
C LEU A 545 6.43 -21.45 -19.27
N HIS A 546 5.34 -21.12 -18.57
CA HIS A 546 5.05 -19.75 -18.11
C HIS A 546 6.18 -19.18 -17.27
N ASN A 547 6.66 -19.96 -16.29
CA ASN A 547 7.75 -19.59 -15.41
C ASN A 547 9.02 -19.24 -16.21
N ARG A 548 9.45 -20.12 -17.11
CA ARG A 548 10.61 -19.86 -17.99
C ARG A 548 10.36 -18.66 -18.92
N THR A 549 9.14 -18.47 -19.41
CA THR A 549 8.78 -17.39 -20.33
C THR A 549 8.82 -16.01 -19.66
N ARG A 550 8.20 -15.83 -18.47
CA ARG A 550 8.22 -14.54 -17.75
C ARG A 550 9.63 -14.11 -17.36
N HIS A 551 10.50 -15.06 -17.03
CA HIS A 551 11.91 -14.78 -16.73
C HIS A 551 12.67 -14.48 -18.02
N ALA A 552 12.45 -15.23 -19.11
CA ALA A 552 13.10 -15.02 -20.40
C ALA A 552 12.82 -13.65 -21.05
N LEU A 553 11.66 -13.02 -20.77
CA LEU A 553 11.31 -11.66 -21.21
C LEU A 553 12.22 -10.57 -20.61
N ARG A 554 12.77 -10.80 -19.40
CA ARG A 554 13.61 -9.85 -18.68
C ARG A 554 15.01 -9.75 -19.28
N GLN A 555 15.70 -8.64 -19.05
CA GLN A 555 17.11 -8.49 -19.41
C GLN A 555 18.00 -9.46 -18.61
N LYS A 556 19.09 -9.89 -19.24
CA LYS A 556 20.00 -10.91 -18.71
C LYS A 556 20.72 -10.42 -17.44
N ARG A 557 20.45 -11.05 -16.30
CA ARG A 557 21.08 -10.77 -14.99
C ARG A 557 21.92 -11.95 -14.51
N PRO A 558 23.02 -11.74 -13.73
CA PRO A 558 23.83 -12.84 -13.20
C PRO A 558 23.08 -13.74 -12.22
N GLU A 559 22.14 -13.16 -11.46
CA GLU A 559 21.34 -13.83 -10.42
C GLU A 559 20.26 -14.76 -10.99
N ASP A 560 19.85 -14.55 -12.24
CA ASP A 560 18.74 -15.27 -12.89
C ASP A 560 19.21 -15.92 -14.21
N PRO A 561 19.57 -17.22 -14.20
CA PRO A 561 20.04 -17.91 -15.39
C PRO A 561 18.95 -18.18 -16.44
N LEU A 562 17.67 -17.92 -16.15
CA LEU A 562 16.58 -18.00 -17.12
C LEU A 562 16.36 -16.67 -17.87
N SER A 563 16.86 -15.56 -17.33
CA SER A 563 16.70 -14.23 -17.92
C SER A 563 17.45 -14.01 -19.24
N GLY A 564 16.92 -13.11 -20.07
CA GLY A 564 17.54 -12.67 -21.32
C GLY A 564 17.59 -13.73 -22.42
N ARG A 565 16.45 -14.39 -22.68
CA ARG A 565 16.35 -15.52 -23.64
C ARG A 565 15.22 -15.31 -24.67
N PRO A 566 15.44 -14.48 -25.71
CA PRO A 566 14.43 -14.22 -26.73
C PRO A 566 13.93 -15.47 -27.46
N ASP A 567 14.80 -16.47 -27.60
CA ASP A 567 14.51 -17.80 -28.14
C ASP A 567 13.37 -18.52 -27.39
N VAL A 568 13.33 -18.40 -26.06
CA VAL A 568 12.34 -19.08 -25.22
C VAL A 568 10.98 -18.39 -25.31
N TRP A 569 10.92 -17.07 -25.18
CA TRP A 569 9.62 -16.36 -25.17
C TRP A 569 9.00 -16.24 -26.56
N LYS A 570 9.79 -16.02 -27.62
CA LYS A 570 9.26 -15.99 -29.00
C LYS A 570 8.63 -17.34 -29.35
N ALA A 571 9.35 -18.45 -29.14
CA ALA A 571 8.82 -19.79 -29.41
C ALA A 571 7.54 -20.12 -28.62
N ALA A 572 7.39 -19.60 -27.39
CA ALA A 572 6.15 -19.73 -26.63
C ALA A 572 5.01 -18.87 -27.19
N PHE A 573 5.28 -17.61 -27.56
CA PHE A 573 4.27 -16.67 -28.03
C PHE A 573 3.81 -16.96 -29.45
N ASP A 574 4.72 -17.36 -30.34
CA ASP A 574 4.41 -17.81 -31.71
C ASP A 574 3.59 -19.12 -31.69
N LYS A 575 3.82 -20.00 -30.71
CA LYS A 575 3.07 -21.27 -30.53
C LYS A 575 1.61 -21.06 -30.12
N PHE A 576 1.31 -20.09 -29.26
CA PHE A 576 -0.04 -19.86 -28.72
C PHE A 576 -0.78 -18.65 -29.35
N GLY A 577 -0.07 -17.87 -30.18
CA GLY A 577 -0.61 -16.65 -30.79
C GLY A 577 -0.74 -15.51 -29.79
N ILE A 578 0.28 -15.29 -28.96
CA ILE A 578 0.31 -14.21 -27.97
C ILE A 578 0.87 -12.93 -28.60
N THR A 579 0.06 -11.87 -28.57
CA THR A 579 0.34 -10.56 -29.16
C THR A 579 0.86 -9.54 -28.15
N HIS A 580 0.48 -9.65 -26.87
CA HIS A 580 0.79 -8.68 -25.81
C HIS A 580 1.07 -9.31 -24.43
N VAL A 581 1.81 -8.58 -23.61
CA VAL A 581 2.18 -8.91 -22.22
C VAL A 581 1.69 -7.80 -21.27
N ILE A 582 1.26 -8.18 -20.07
CA ILE A 582 0.74 -7.24 -19.05
C ILE A 582 1.46 -7.39 -17.70
N PRO A 583 2.69 -6.86 -17.52
CA PRO A 583 3.31 -6.73 -16.19
C PRO A 583 2.38 -6.02 -15.19
N ARG A 584 2.17 -6.63 -14.02
CA ARG A 584 1.35 -6.07 -12.93
C ARG A 584 2.12 -4.96 -12.22
N LEU A 585 1.49 -3.79 -12.09
CA LEU A 585 2.06 -2.63 -11.40
C LEU A 585 1.33 -2.25 -10.10
N ALA A 586 0.03 -2.54 -9.96
CA ALA A 586 -0.70 -2.32 -8.70
C ALA A 586 -0.13 -3.09 -7.49
N GLY A 587 -0.28 -2.54 -6.29
CA GLY A 587 -0.14 -3.19 -4.97
C GLY A 587 1.26 -3.71 -4.57
N ARG A 588 1.64 -3.48 -3.31
CA ARG A 588 2.89 -3.81 -2.55
C ARG A 588 4.19 -4.18 -3.29
N ASN A 589 4.21 -5.19 -4.17
CA ASN A 589 5.37 -5.54 -5.00
C ASN A 589 5.03 -5.43 -6.52
N PRO A 590 5.17 -4.23 -7.13
CA PRO A 590 5.06 -4.03 -8.58
C PRO A 590 6.18 -4.75 -9.35
N ASP A 591 5.92 -5.26 -10.56
CA ASP A 591 6.97 -5.85 -11.43
C ASP A 591 7.67 -4.76 -12.28
N TYR A 592 8.16 -3.71 -11.61
CA TYR A 592 8.93 -2.62 -12.25
C TYR A 592 10.17 -3.15 -12.98
N PHE A 593 10.77 -4.26 -12.53
CA PHE A 593 11.90 -4.88 -13.22
C PHE A 593 11.54 -5.32 -14.64
N THR A 594 10.44 -6.04 -14.83
CA THR A 594 10.03 -6.47 -16.18
C THR A 594 9.54 -5.28 -17.00
N TYR A 595 8.78 -4.37 -16.39
CA TYR A 595 8.28 -3.15 -17.03
C TYR A 595 9.41 -2.29 -17.65
N LEU A 596 10.47 -2.00 -16.88
CA LEU A 596 11.62 -1.22 -17.34
C LEU A 596 12.51 -1.99 -18.33
N ASP A 597 12.56 -3.33 -18.23
CA ASP A 597 13.27 -4.17 -19.19
C ASP A 597 12.58 -4.18 -20.57
N LEU A 598 11.24 -4.23 -20.58
CA LEU A 598 10.42 -4.18 -21.80
C LEU A 598 10.52 -2.81 -22.49
N LEU A 599 10.43 -1.69 -21.75
CA LEU A 599 10.60 -0.34 -22.30
C LEU A 599 11.98 -0.11 -22.96
N LYS A 600 13.01 -0.82 -22.49
CA LYS A 600 14.37 -0.77 -23.06
C LYS A 600 14.57 -1.73 -24.24
N SER A 601 13.55 -2.51 -24.62
CA SER A 601 13.65 -3.56 -25.64
C SER A 601 12.92 -3.17 -26.93
N PRO A 602 13.60 -3.10 -28.09
CA PRO A 602 12.99 -2.70 -29.36
C PRO A 602 11.99 -3.73 -29.92
N ALA A 603 11.81 -4.88 -29.26
CA ALA A 603 10.78 -5.87 -29.61
C ALA A 603 9.39 -5.54 -29.02
N TRP A 604 9.30 -4.54 -28.12
CA TRP A 604 8.10 -4.23 -27.36
C TRP A 604 7.75 -2.75 -27.46
N GLN A 605 6.45 -2.45 -27.65
CA GLN A 605 5.91 -1.10 -27.59
C GLN A 605 4.89 -0.99 -26.45
N LEU A 606 5.01 0.03 -25.62
CA LEU A 606 3.99 0.40 -24.63
C LEU A 606 2.78 1.02 -25.36
N THR A 607 1.58 0.49 -25.09
CA THR A 607 0.32 0.95 -25.70
C THR A 607 -0.67 1.50 -24.68
N HIS A 608 -0.58 1.05 -23.43
CA HIS A 608 -1.35 1.62 -22.31
C HIS A 608 -0.55 1.53 -21.01
N LEU A 609 -0.67 2.54 -20.14
CA LEU A 609 -0.16 2.53 -18.77
C LEU A 609 -1.31 2.88 -17.84
N GLY A 610 -1.95 1.86 -17.25
CA GLY A 610 -3.02 2.06 -16.29
C GLY A 610 -2.54 1.90 -14.85
N ALA A 611 -3.50 1.92 -13.92
CA ALA A 611 -3.26 1.81 -12.48
C ALA A 611 -2.99 0.38 -12.00
N ALA A 612 -3.44 -0.65 -12.75
CA ALA A 612 -3.27 -2.05 -12.40
C ALA A 612 -2.13 -2.70 -13.19
N THR A 613 -2.04 -2.44 -14.49
CA THR A 613 -1.01 -3.00 -15.38
C THR A 613 -0.53 -2.00 -16.44
N ALA A 614 0.58 -2.37 -17.09
CA ALA A 614 1.03 -1.71 -18.31
C ALA A 614 0.99 -2.71 -19.46
N THR A 615 0.37 -2.33 -20.57
CA THR A 615 0.15 -3.20 -21.72
C THR A 615 1.22 -2.96 -22.79
N PHE A 616 1.98 -4.02 -23.11
CA PHE A 616 3.01 -3.99 -24.14
C PHE A 616 2.68 -4.98 -25.25
N TYR A 617 2.76 -4.52 -26.49
CA TYR A 617 2.57 -5.35 -27.69
C TYR A 617 3.89 -5.61 -28.42
N ARG A 618 3.90 -6.71 -29.18
CA ARG A 618 5.04 -7.16 -29.99
C ARG A 618 5.26 -6.32 -31.25
N ALA A 619 6.30 -5.49 -31.23
CA ALA A 619 6.79 -4.77 -32.40
C ALA A 619 7.67 -5.64 -33.33
N ASP A 620 7.94 -6.91 -32.96
CA ASP A 620 8.81 -7.83 -33.71
C ASP A 620 8.06 -8.70 -34.74
N THR A 621 6.85 -8.30 -35.16
CA THR A 621 5.89 -9.16 -35.89
C THR A 621 5.60 -8.63 -37.30
N ASP A 622 5.61 -9.49 -38.32
CA ASP A 622 5.25 -9.14 -39.71
C ASP A 622 3.73 -8.92 -39.94
N GLN A 623 2.92 -8.80 -38.87
CA GLN A 623 1.47 -8.62 -38.95
C GLN A 623 1.11 -7.16 -39.26
N ALA A 624 0.73 -6.88 -40.51
CA ALA A 624 0.37 -5.53 -40.95
C ALA A 624 -0.76 -4.88 -40.13
N GLU A 625 -1.80 -5.65 -39.78
CA GLU A 625 -2.94 -5.18 -38.98
C GLU A 625 -2.52 -4.74 -37.57
N LEU A 626 -1.67 -5.55 -36.91
CA LEU A 626 -1.10 -5.21 -35.59
C LEU A 626 -0.18 -3.99 -35.69
N ASN A 627 0.66 -3.91 -36.72
CA ASN A 627 1.57 -2.77 -36.89
C ASN A 627 0.84 -1.45 -37.23
N GLN A 628 -0.32 -1.51 -37.89
CA GLN A 628 -1.20 -0.34 -38.03
C GLN A 628 -1.81 0.03 -36.68
N TRP A 629 -2.42 -0.93 -35.97
CA TRP A 629 -3.02 -0.67 -34.66
C TRP A 629 -2.02 -0.09 -33.66
N LEU A 630 -0.75 -0.55 -33.70
CA LEU A 630 0.36 0.00 -32.90
C LEU A 630 0.76 1.43 -33.27
N ALA A 631 0.57 1.86 -34.51
CA ALA A 631 0.81 3.26 -34.90
C ALA A 631 -0.29 4.18 -34.35
N GLU A 632 -1.52 3.67 -34.23
CA GLU A 632 -2.69 4.38 -33.70
C GLU A 632 -2.71 4.40 -32.16
N HIS A 633 -2.35 3.29 -31.49
CA HIS A 633 -2.48 3.08 -30.05
C HIS A 633 -1.12 3.15 -29.33
N ARG A 634 -0.33 4.19 -29.63
CA ARG A 634 0.94 4.48 -28.95
C ARG A 634 0.69 5.45 -27.80
N VAL A 635 1.22 5.18 -26.60
CA VAL A 635 1.11 6.15 -25.49
C VAL A 635 1.88 7.43 -25.83
N GLN A 636 1.14 8.55 -25.89
CA GLN A 636 1.65 9.87 -26.29
C GLN A 636 1.57 10.85 -25.11
N PHE A 637 2.27 10.55 -24.01
CA PHE A 637 2.26 11.36 -22.77
C PHE A 637 2.40 12.87 -22.99
N VAL A 638 3.15 13.32 -24.01
CA VAL A 638 3.32 14.75 -24.34
C VAL A 638 2.04 15.37 -24.89
N GLU A 639 1.28 14.65 -25.71
CA GLU A 639 -0.03 15.09 -26.19
C GLU A 639 -1.05 15.07 -25.04
N GLU A 640 -1.07 13.99 -24.26
CA GLU A 640 -1.92 13.83 -23.07
C GLU A 640 -1.71 14.97 -22.04
N ALA A 641 -0.46 15.32 -21.75
CA ALA A 641 -0.11 16.37 -20.79
C ALA A 641 -0.41 17.79 -21.29
N PHE A 642 -0.19 18.08 -22.58
CA PHE A 642 -0.12 19.45 -23.11
C PHE A 642 -1.11 19.77 -24.25
N ARG A 643 -1.86 18.80 -24.78
CA ARG A 643 -2.73 18.95 -25.96
C ARG A 643 -4.06 18.19 -25.89
N GLY A 644 -4.28 17.40 -24.83
CA GLY A 644 -5.54 16.71 -24.56
C GLY A 644 -6.69 17.67 -24.27
N GLU A 645 -7.88 17.11 -24.02
CA GLU A 645 -9.03 17.92 -23.60
C GLU A 645 -8.77 18.57 -22.23
N PRO A 646 -9.28 19.80 -21.97
CA PRO A 646 -9.06 20.46 -20.68
C PRO A 646 -9.71 19.68 -19.53
N THR A 647 -8.89 19.11 -18.65
CA THR A 647 -9.34 18.47 -17.42
C THR A 647 -9.91 19.50 -16.45
N GLU A 648 -11.02 19.20 -15.78
CA GLU A 648 -11.52 20.06 -14.70
C GLU A 648 -10.50 20.11 -13.54
N PRO A 649 -10.19 21.30 -12.98
CA PRO A 649 -9.16 21.44 -11.96
C PRO A 649 -9.63 20.86 -10.62
N VAL A 650 -8.97 19.82 -10.13
CA VAL A 650 -9.28 19.18 -8.84
C VAL A 650 -8.69 19.98 -7.68
N GLN A 651 -9.49 20.87 -7.10
CA GLN A 651 -9.18 21.54 -5.83
C GLN A 651 -9.39 20.57 -4.65
N ARG A 652 -8.45 20.52 -3.70
CA ARG A 652 -8.66 19.86 -2.41
C ARG A 652 -9.40 20.80 -1.48
N VAL A 653 -10.21 20.25 -0.57
CA VAL A 653 -11.06 21.02 0.37
C VAL A 653 -10.61 20.85 1.83
N ASP A 654 -10.14 19.66 2.18
CA ASP A 654 -9.64 19.33 3.52
C ASP A 654 -8.11 19.30 3.59
N TRP A 655 -7.56 19.56 4.77
CA TRP A 655 -6.14 19.32 5.07
C TRP A 655 -5.92 17.92 5.65
N PRO A 656 -4.78 17.26 5.37
CA PRO A 656 -4.45 15.96 5.95
C PRO A 656 -4.38 16.02 7.48
N ARG A 657 -4.92 15.00 8.16
CA ARG A 657 -4.95 14.93 9.63
C ARG A 657 -4.29 13.66 10.16
N LYS A 658 -3.51 13.80 11.23
CA LYS A 658 -3.01 12.65 12.01
C LYS A 658 -4.18 11.84 12.57
N ARG A 659 -4.17 10.53 12.33
CA ARG A 659 -5.18 9.60 12.86
C ARG A 659 -5.25 9.74 14.38
N SER A 660 -6.43 10.00 14.92
CA SER A 660 -6.60 10.26 16.35
C SER A 660 -6.31 9.01 17.19
N GLY A 661 -6.01 9.19 18.49
CA GLY A 661 -5.83 8.07 19.42
C GLY A 661 -7.02 7.10 19.42
N TYR A 662 -8.24 7.63 19.32
CA TYR A 662 -9.46 6.83 19.17
C TYR A 662 -9.51 6.09 17.82
N GLN A 663 -9.18 6.73 16.69
CA GLN A 663 -9.17 6.07 15.38
C GLN A 663 -8.13 4.94 15.31
N ASN A 664 -6.93 5.15 15.87
CA ASN A 664 -5.88 4.13 15.98
C ASN A 664 -6.25 3.00 16.95
N LEU A 665 -7.03 3.30 18.00
CA LEU A 665 -7.59 2.28 18.88
C LEU A 665 -8.70 1.47 18.17
N LEU A 666 -9.63 2.13 17.49
CA LEU A 666 -10.77 1.53 16.77
C LEU A 666 -10.38 0.76 15.51
N SER A 667 -9.31 1.13 14.80
CA SER A 667 -9.03 0.61 13.45
C SER A 667 -7.55 0.72 13.04
N VAL A 668 -7.03 -0.32 12.40
CA VAL A 668 -5.77 -0.26 11.66
C VAL A 668 -5.96 0.59 10.39
N ALA A 669 -5.00 1.47 10.09
CA ALA A 669 -5.00 2.28 8.87
C ALA A 669 -5.16 1.42 7.62
N ASN A 670 -5.75 1.97 6.56
CA ASN A 670 -5.98 1.24 5.31
C ASN A 670 -5.00 1.73 4.24
N SER A 671 -4.19 0.83 3.70
CA SER A 671 -3.29 1.04 2.56
C SER A 671 -4.05 1.09 1.23
N ARG A 672 -5.23 1.73 1.19
CA ARG A 672 -5.98 1.92 -0.05
C ARG A 672 -5.30 3.00 -0.86
N GLU A 673 -4.77 2.63 -2.02
CA GLU A 673 -4.27 3.57 -3.00
C GLU A 673 -5.30 3.69 -4.12
N SER A 674 -5.70 4.92 -4.43
CA SER A 674 -6.60 5.20 -5.56
C SER A 674 -5.93 4.78 -6.88
N ASN A 675 -6.72 4.49 -7.92
CA ASN A 675 -6.18 4.21 -9.25
C ASN A 675 -5.33 5.38 -9.76
N ALA A 676 -5.78 6.63 -9.55
CA ALA A 676 -5.03 7.82 -9.91
C ALA A 676 -3.70 7.92 -9.14
N ILE A 677 -3.67 7.59 -7.84
CA ILE A 677 -2.41 7.55 -7.05
C ILE A 677 -1.48 6.43 -7.51
N GLN A 678 -1.98 5.23 -7.85
CA GLN A 678 -1.16 4.13 -8.35
C GLN A 678 -0.53 4.48 -9.71
N LEU A 679 -1.33 5.00 -10.65
CA LEU A 679 -0.83 5.49 -11.94
C LEU A 679 0.22 6.61 -11.75
N ALA A 680 -0.04 7.57 -10.86
CA ALA A 680 0.90 8.65 -10.55
C ALA A 680 2.23 8.14 -9.93
N GLN A 681 2.21 7.06 -9.13
CA GLN A 681 3.44 6.37 -8.70
C GLN A 681 4.20 5.73 -9.86
N HIS A 682 3.50 5.13 -10.81
CA HIS A 682 4.14 4.49 -11.98
C HIS A 682 4.83 5.54 -12.87
N LEU A 683 4.26 6.75 -12.96
CA LEU A 683 4.90 7.91 -13.59
C LEU A 683 6.10 8.41 -12.77
N GLU A 684 5.93 8.68 -11.46
CA GLU A 684 7.00 9.20 -10.61
C GLU A 684 8.23 8.27 -10.54
N ARG A 685 8.02 6.95 -10.62
CA ARG A 685 9.12 5.98 -10.66
C ARG A 685 10.03 6.16 -11.89
N HIS A 686 9.54 6.69 -13.01
CA HIS A 686 10.41 7.10 -14.13
C HIS A 686 11.22 8.35 -13.79
N LEU A 687 10.59 9.32 -13.14
CA LEU A 687 11.18 10.61 -12.77
C LEU A 687 12.30 10.42 -11.75
N GLU A 688 12.10 9.56 -10.75
CA GLU A 688 13.12 9.16 -9.77
C GLU A 688 14.33 8.49 -10.42
N LEU A 689 14.10 7.55 -11.35
CA LEU A 689 15.15 6.85 -12.08
C LEU A 689 15.88 7.77 -13.08
N ALA A 690 15.24 8.82 -13.57
CA ALA A 690 15.86 9.84 -14.40
C ALA A 690 16.63 10.89 -13.58
N ALA A 691 16.08 11.36 -12.46
CA ALA A 691 16.75 12.28 -11.53
C ALA A 691 18.03 11.66 -10.92
N SER A 692 17.99 10.37 -10.62
CA SER A 692 19.17 9.59 -10.18
C SER A 692 20.11 9.17 -11.31
N GLY A 693 19.85 9.56 -12.56
CA GLY A 693 20.71 9.27 -13.73
C GLY A 693 20.76 7.82 -14.19
N GLN A 694 19.87 6.95 -13.69
CA GLN A 694 19.81 5.53 -14.06
C GLN A 694 19.14 5.29 -15.42
N ILE A 695 18.30 6.23 -15.88
CA ILE A 695 17.63 6.22 -17.18
C ILE A 695 17.72 7.62 -17.81
N ALA A 696 18.06 7.69 -19.10
CA ALA A 696 17.98 8.93 -19.85
C ALA A 696 16.56 9.12 -20.41
N ILE A 697 15.86 10.15 -19.95
CA ILE A 697 14.54 10.57 -20.46
C ILE A 697 14.69 11.94 -21.11
N ALA A 698 14.09 12.14 -22.28
CA ALA A 698 14.10 13.44 -22.95
C ALA A 698 13.22 14.45 -22.19
N ALA A 699 13.70 15.70 -22.02
CA ALA A 699 13.01 16.73 -21.23
C ALA A 699 11.51 16.93 -21.54
N PRO A 700 11.04 16.91 -22.82
CA PRO A 700 9.60 16.97 -23.12
C PRO A 700 8.80 15.82 -22.49
N LEU A 701 9.32 14.60 -22.56
CA LEU A 701 8.66 13.39 -22.04
C LEU A 701 8.68 13.36 -20.50
N GLY A 702 9.80 13.74 -19.89
CA GLY A 702 9.91 13.83 -18.43
C GLY A 702 9.01 14.91 -17.85
N ALA A 703 8.95 16.10 -18.48
CA ALA A 703 8.03 17.16 -18.08
C ALA A 703 6.56 16.74 -18.22
N ALA A 704 6.20 16.08 -19.32
CA ALA A 704 4.86 15.53 -19.52
C ALA A 704 4.46 14.53 -18.43
N MET A 705 5.30 13.53 -18.17
CA MET A 705 5.10 12.54 -17.11
C MET A 705 4.95 13.18 -15.72
N ALA A 706 5.70 14.26 -15.45
CA ALA A 706 5.61 14.98 -14.17
C ALA A 706 4.32 15.79 -14.02
N HIS A 707 3.86 16.49 -15.07
CA HIS A 707 2.57 17.21 -15.03
C HIS A 707 1.38 16.24 -14.91
N LEU A 708 1.41 15.10 -15.59
CA LEU A 708 0.40 14.04 -15.42
C LEU A 708 0.44 13.43 -14.00
N ALA A 709 1.63 13.13 -13.47
CA ALA A 709 1.77 12.65 -12.10
C ALA A 709 1.22 13.66 -11.06
N ILE A 710 1.35 14.97 -11.30
CA ILE A 710 0.76 16.01 -10.44
C ILE A 710 -0.77 15.98 -10.51
N ARG A 711 -1.36 15.94 -11.72
CA ARG A 711 -2.82 15.89 -11.88
C ARG A 711 -3.43 14.65 -11.23
N HIS A 712 -2.93 13.45 -11.54
CA HIS A 712 -3.45 12.20 -10.98
C HIS A 712 -3.17 12.03 -9.48
N ALA A 713 -2.07 12.59 -8.96
CA ALA A 713 -1.86 12.60 -7.50
C ALA A 713 -2.85 13.55 -6.80
N ASN A 714 -3.17 14.72 -7.36
CA ASN A 714 -4.19 15.60 -6.79
C ASN A 714 -5.61 15.00 -6.90
N GLU A 715 -5.93 14.36 -8.03
CA GLU A 715 -7.17 13.61 -8.26
C GLU A 715 -7.41 12.55 -7.16
N GLY A 716 -6.47 11.62 -6.97
CA GLY A 716 -6.60 10.60 -5.93
C GLY A 716 -6.43 11.12 -4.50
N LEU A 717 -5.81 12.29 -4.30
CA LEU A 717 -5.80 12.99 -3.00
C LEU A 717 -7.11 13.74 -2.71
N ALA A 718 -7.96 14.01 -3.70
CA ALA A 718 -9.33 14.46 -3.45
C ALA A 718 -10.26 13.28 -3.06
N GLU A 719 -9.97 12.05 -3.50
CA GLU A 719 -10.63 10.84 -2.98
C GLU A 719 -10.19 10.50 -1.55
N ASP A 720 -8.90 10.57 -1.24
CA ASP A 720 -8.36 10.36 0.12
C ASP A 720 -7.21 11.33 0.44
N VAL A 721 -7.58 12.45 1.03
CA VAL A 721 -6.69 13.50 1.54
C VAL A 721 -5.65 12.96 2.53
N ASN A 722 -5.86 11.80 3.14
CA ASN A 722 -4.97 11.20 4.15
C ASN A 722 -4.01 10.13 3.58
N ASN A 723 -3.89 10.01 2.25
CA ASN A 723 -2.97 9.08 1.60
C ASN A 723 -1.54 9.63 1.49
N ALA A 724 -0.62 9.15 2.33
CA ALA A 724 0.79 9.58 2.36
C ALA A 724 1.59 9.26 1.07
N SER A 725 1.14 8.33 0.22
CA SER A 725 1.80 8.01 -1.06
C SER A 725 1.57 9.10 -2.11
N GLY A 726 0.35 9.65 -2.21
CA GLY A 726 0.04 10.73 -3.15
C GLY A 726 0.92 11.96 -2.95
N TYR A 727 1.16 12.34 -1.70
CA TYR A 727 2.06 13.46 -1.37
C TYR A 727 3.55 13.17 -1.67
N ARG A 728 4.03 11.93 -1.50
CA ARG A 728 5.39 11.55 -1.92
C ARG A 728 5.57 11.66 -3.44
N VAL A 729 4.55 11.26 -4.19
CA VAL A 729 4.50 11.37 -5.66
C VAL A 729 4.53 12.83 -6.12
N LEU A 730 3.69 13.69 -5.53
CA LEU A 730 3.73 15.15 -5.78
C LEU A 730 5.15 15.70 -5.57
N ALA A 731 5.79 15.38 -4.45
CA ALA A 731 7.14 15.83 -4.16
C ALA A 731 8.18 15.35 -5.19
N GLY A 732 8.10 14.08 -5.62
CA GLY A 732 8.98 13.53 -6.67
C GLY A 732 8.83 14.27 -8.00
N ALA A 733 7.58 14.51 -8.43
CA ALA A 733 7.28 15.25 -9.65
C ALA A 733 7.75 16.71 -9.58
N TYR A 734 7.54 17.40 -8.46
CA TYR A 734 8.02 18.78 -8.26
C TYR A 734 9.55 18.88 -8.23
N VAL A 735 10.25 17.93 -7.59
CA VAL A 735 11.73 17.89 -7.62
C VAL A 735 12.25 17.66 -9.03
N TYR A 736 11.63 16.74 -9.79
CA TYR A 736 12.02 16.48 -11.18
C TYR A 736 11.80 17.71 -12.08
N LEU A 737 10.63 18.36 -11.99
CA LEU A 737 10.36 19.59 -12.74
C LEU A 737 11.35 20.70 -12.36
N GLY A 738 11.70 20.86 -11.09
CA GLY A 738 12.73 21.82 -10.66
C GLY A 738 14.09 21.59 -11.35
N ILE A 739 14.51 20.33 -11.49
CA ILE A 739 15.75 19.96 -12.21
C ILE A 739 15.67 20.34 -13.69
N VAL A 740 14.57 20.02 -14.38
CA VAL A 740 14.38 20.30 -15.81
C VAL A 740 14.24 21.80 -16.08
N GLU A 741 13.44 22.51 -15.28
CA GLU A 741 13.19 23.94 -15.41
C GLU A 741 14.46 24.76 -15.12
N SER A 742 15.27 24.36 -14.14
CA SER A 742 16.57 24.99 -13.85
C SER A 742 17.57 24.84 -15.01
N GLN A 743 17.65 23.64 -15.62
CA GLN A 743 18.47 23.39 -16.79
C GLN A 743 18.02 24.22 -18.02
N LEU A 744 16.72 24.34 -18.24
CA LEU A 744 16.13 25.15 -19.32
C LEU A 744 16.22 26.67 -19.05
N GLY A 745 16.22 27.10 -17.78
CA GLY A 745 16.43 28.49 -17.34
C GLY A 745 17.83 29.04 -17.62
N GLY A 746 18.73 28.24 -18.19
CA GLY A 746 19.99 28.71 -18.79
C GLY A 746 21.11 29.04 -17.82
N GLY A 747 20.99 28.68 -16.53
CA GLY A 747 22.07 28.74 -15.53
C GLY A 747 22.64 30.13 -15.23
N ARG A 748 22.01 31.22 -15.71
CA ARG A 748 22.45 32.59 -15.44
C ARG A 748 22.02 33.00 -14.03
N PRO A 749 22.91 33.59 -13.20
CA PRO A 749 22.52 34.08 -11.88
C PRO A 749 21.44 35.16 -12.01
N GLY A 750 20.29 34.93 -11.36
CA GLY A 750 19.10 35.80 -11.47
C GLY A 750 18.14 35.46 -12.63
N GLY A 751 18.28 34.31 -13.29
CA GLY A 751 17.44 33.89 -14.41
C GLY A 751 16.07 33.31 -14.02
N TYR A 752 16.07 32.19 -13.30
CA TYR A 752 14.87 31.47 -12.83
C TYR A 752 14.84 31.42 -11.30
N ASP A 753 13.65 31.56 -10.70
CA ASP A 753 13.47 31.36 -9.27
C ASP A 753 12.88 29.98 -8.99
N GLU A 754 13.74 29.09 -8.50
CA GLU A 754 13.39 27.73 -8.09
C GLU A 754 12.58 27.68 -6.77
N SER A 755 12.28 28.82 -6.13
CA SER A 755 11.54 28.89 -4.85
C SER A 755 10.22 28.11 -4.89
N ARG A 756 9.40 28.28 -5.95
CA ARG A 756 8.10 27.61 -6.10
C ARG A 756 8.23 26.09 -5.99
N ARG A 757 9.17 25.50 -6.74
CA ARG A 757 9.40 24.05 -6.75
C ARG A 757 9.91 23.54 -5.40
N TYR A 758 10.73 24.32 -4.70
CA TYR A 758 11.16 24.00 -3.34
C TYR A 758 9.98 23.98 -2.35
N TYR A 759 9.16 25.02 -2.32
CA TYR A 759 7.98 25.09 -1.44
C TYR A 759 6.96 23.98 -1.76
N GLN A 760 6.62 23.79 -3.04
CA GLN A 760 5.73 22.70 -3.48
C GLN A 760 6.23 21.31 -3.01
N ALA A 761 7.54 21.03 -3.14
CA ALA A 761 8.11 19.76 -2.71
C ALA A 761 8.10 19.59 -1.17
N ILE A 762 8.52 20.59 -0.39
CA ILE A 762 8.56 20.46 1.08
C ILE A 762 7.15 20.44 1.70
N HIS A 763 6.18 21.18 1.15
CA HIS A 763 4.79 21.13 1.62
C HIS A 763 4.22 19.72 1.47
N ALA A 764 4.39 19.11 0.30
CA ALA A 764 3.95 17.74 0.06
C ALA A 764 4.69 16.73 0.96
N LEU A 765 6.02 16.83 1.10
CA LEU A 765 6.78 15.94 1.98
C LEU A 765 6.41 16.08 3.47
N HIS A 766 6.11 17.28 3.95
CA HIS A 766 5.60 17.51 5.30
C HIS A 766 4.18 16.95 5.50
N GLN A 767 3.31 17.07 4.50
CA GLN A 767 1.99 16.42 4.51
C GLN A 767 2.14 14.88 4.55
N ALA A 768 3.10 14.31 3.82
CA ALA A 768 3.44 12.89 3.89
C ALA A 768 3.98 12.45 5.27
N ASP A 769 4.91 13.21 5.88
CA ASP A 769 5.45 12.92 7.23
C ASP A 769 4.43 13.20 8.35
N MET A 770 3.47 14.09 8.12
CA MET A 770 2.33 14.26 9.04
C MET A 770 1.49 12.98 9.10
N LEU A 771 1.23 12.36 7.95
CA LEU A 771 0.40 11.16 7.85
C LEU A 771 1.15 9.86 8.21
N ALA A 772 2.40 9.74 7.77
CA ALA A 772 3.29 8.60 7.98
C ALA A 772 4.60 9.06 8.69
N PRO A 773 4.54 9.43 9.98
CA PRO A 773 5.69 9.95 10.71
C PRO A 773 6.80 8.90 10.82
N GLU A 774 8.04 9.37 10.70
CA GLU A 774 9.25 8.52 10.76
C GLU A 774 9.37 7.52 9.59
N HIS A 775 8.67 7.74 8.47
CA HIS A 775 8.92 7.00 7.23
C HIS A 775 10.30 7.37 6.64
N PRO A 776 11.26 6.42 6.50
CA PRO A 776 12.66 6.76 6.19
C PRO A 776 12.85 7.48 4.84
N GLU A 777 12.12 7.08 3.80
CA GLU A 777 12.20 7.70 2.48
C GLU A 777 11.74 9.18 2.52
N THR A 778 10.65 9.46 3.24
CA THR A 778 10.09 10.82 3.34
C THR A 778 11.06 11.73 4.09
N LEU A 779 11.62 11.25 5.19
CA LEU A 779 12.64 11.99 5.95
C LEU A 779 13.94 12.19 5.16
N ARG A 780 14.34 11.22 4.33
CA ARG A 780 15.50 11.38 3.43
C ARG A 780 15.25 12.45 2.37
N ARG A 781 14.11 12.39 1.66
CA ARG A 781 13.70 13.41 0.67
C ARG A 781 13.62 14.81 1.32
N LEU A 782 13.13 14.93 2.55
CA LEU A 782 13.13 16.18 3.33
C LEU A 782 14.55 16.66 3.66
N PHE A 783 15.40 15.77 4.18
CA PHE A 783 16.78 16.09 4.51
C PHE A 783 17.55 16.63 3.30
N ASP A 784 17.47 15.96 2.16
CA ASP A 784 18.15 16.37 0.92
C ASP A 784 17.62 17.73 0.43
N ALA A 785 16.32 18.00 0.54
CA ALA A 785 15.73 19.30 0.24
C ALA A 785 16.29 20.41 1.16
N TYR A 786 16.35 20.21 2.49
CA TYR A 786 16.90 21.20 3.42
C TYR A 786 18.40 21.41 3.28
N ALA A 787 19.15 20.34 3.01
CA ALA A 787 20.59 20.40 2.75
C ALA A 787 20.88 21.24 1.49
N SER A 788 20.12 21.05 0.41
CA SER A 788 20.27 21.83 -0.83
C SER A 788 20.07 23.34 -0.63
N ARG A 789 19.10 23.73 0.22
CA ARG A 789 18.78 25.13 0.55
C ARG A 789 19.48 25.66 1.81
N ARG A 790 20.40 24.88 2.41
CA ARG A 790 21.17 25.26 3.62
C ARG A 790 20.29 25.65 4.81
N ARG A 791 19.14 24.97 5.00
CA ARG A 791 18.31 25.09 6.22
C ARG A 791 18.85 24.14 7.28
N TYR A 792 19.90 24.57 7.97
CA TYR A 792 20.75 23.70 8.78
C TYR A 792 20.02 23.04 9.95
N ASP A 793 19.14 23.75 10.65
CA ASP A 793 18.40 23.22 11.81
C ASP A 793 17.27 22.24 11.40
N MET A 794 16.56 22.53 10.32
CA MET A 794 15.60 21.62 9.69
C MET A 794 16.28 20.36 9.14
N ALA A 795 17.45 20.49 8.51
CA ALA A 795 18.27 19.37 8.08
C ALA A 795 18.73 18.50 9.27
N LEU A 796 19.21 19.12 10.36
CA LEU A 796 19.62 18.39 11.56
C LEU A 796 18.45 17.63 12.20
N ASN A 797 17.29 18.28 12.36
CA ASN A 797 16.09 17.66 12.93
C ASN A 797 15.58 16.47 12.08
N THR A 798 15.51 16.65 10.75
CA THR A 798 15.10 15.56 9.84
C THR A 798 16.10 14.40 9.80
N LEU A 799 17.41 14.68 9.88
CA LEU A 799 18.46 13.66 9.99
C LEU A 799 18.37 12.88 11.32
N ASP A 800 18.19 13.57 12.45
CA ASP A 800 18.02 12.95 13.77
C ASP A 800 16.76 12.09 13.86
N ARG A 801 15.71 12.42 13.11
CA ARG A 801 14.50 11.58 12.96
C ARG A 801 14.77 10.39 12.03
N PHE A 802 15.49 10.59 10.92
CA PHE A 802 15.83 9.53 9.97
C PHE A 802 16.69 8.43 10.61
N VAL A 803 17.72 8.81 11.38
CA VAL A 803 18.58 7.84 12.10
C VAL A 803 17.78 7.08 13.16
N ARG A 804 16.87 7.74 13.88
CA ARG A 804 15.94 7.07 14.83
C ARG A 804 14.96 6.12 14.15
N ALA A 805 14.48 6.45 12.95
CA ALA A 805 13.60 5.58 12.17
C ALA A 805 14.31 4.30 11.72
N LEU A 806 15.57 4.40 11.29
CA LEU A 806 16.39 3.22 10.95
C LEU A 806 16.71 2.39 12.20
N GLN A 807 17.12 3.01 13.30
CA GLN A 807 17.48 2.31 14.55
C GLN A 807 16.30 1.58 15.24
N GLN A 808 15.06 1.86 14.85
CA GLN A 808 13.87 1.13 15.31
C GLN A 808 13.61 -0.17 14.52
N GLN A 809 14.31 -0.43 13.43
CA GLN A 809 14.13 -1.64 12.62
C GLN A 809 14.80 -2.85 13.27
N PRO A 810 14.16 -4.05 13.26
CA PRO A 810 14.64 -5.21 14.02
C PRO A 810 15.90 -5.86 13.42
N GLU A 811 16.14 -5.70 12.12
CA GLU A 811 17.36 -6.10 11.42
C GLU A 811 17.74 -4.97 10.46
N LEU A 812 19.01 -4.57 10.45
CA LEU A 812 19.56 -3.50 9.59
C LEU A 812 20.45 -4.12 8.51
N ASN A 813 20.18 -3.81 7.24
CA ASN A 813 21.01 -4.21 6.10
C ASN A 813 22.38 -3.50 6.14
N ALA A 814 23.39 -4.10 5.51
CA ALA A 814 24.75 -3.51 5.49
C ALA A 814 24.80 -2.09 4.91
N GLN A 815 23.95 -1.78 3.92
CA GLN A 815 23.81 -0.43 3.35
C GLN A 815 23.14 0.56 4.32
N GLU A 816 22.21 0.11 5.16
CA GLU A 816 21.56 0.95 6.17
C GLU A 816 22.50 1.23 7.36
N GLN A 817 23.35 0.26 7.72
CA GLN A 817 24.42 0.45 8.69
C GLN A 817 25.42 1.51 8.20
N GLU A 818 25.88 1.42 6.94
CA GLU A 818 26.75 2.42 6.32
C GLU A 818 26.08 3.81 6.28
N LEU A 819 24.78 3.89 5.93
CA LEU A 819 24.00 5.13 5.96
C LEU A 819 23.92 5.75 7.37
N VAL A 820 23.78 4.95 8.42
CA VAL A 820 23.79 5.44 9.81
C VAL A 820 25.17 5.97 10.21
N GLU A 821 26.26 5.32 9.80
CA GLU A 821 27.64 5.80 10.04
C GLU A 821 27.91 7.12 9.30
N GLN A 822 27.57 7.21 8.01
CA GLN A 822 27.68 8.44 7.20
C GLN A 822 26.83 9.59 7.78
N SER A 823 25.66 9.27 8.35
CA SER A 823 24.78 10.26 9.00
C SER A 823 25.41 10.86 10.25
N ALA A 824 26.23 10.12 11.00
CA ALA A 824 26.83 10.61 12.25
C ALA A 824 27.86 11.74 12.02
N GLU A 825 28.71 11.62 11.00
CA GLU A 825 29.65 12.69 10.63
C GLU A 825 28.91 13.90 10.02
N THR A 826 27.91 13.65 9.19
CA THR A 826 27.05 14.71 8.61
C THR A 826 26.34 15.51 9.72
N ARG A 827 25.80 14.83 10.73
CA ARG A 827 25.17 15.43 11.91
C ARG A 827 26.12 16.36 12.66
N LYS A 828 27.34 15.91 12.93
CA LYS A 828 28.39 16.69 13.62
C LYS A 828 28.74 17.98 12.86
N GLN A 829 28.86 17.93 11.54
CA GLN A 829 29.15 19.09 10.70
C GLN A 829 28.00 20.13 10.73
N LEU A 830 26.75 19.67 10.79
CA LEU A 830 25.58 20.55 10.99
C LEU A 830 25.59 21.18 12.40
N GLU A 831 25.85 20.41 13.45
CA GLU A 831 25.92 20.92 14.83
C GLU A 831 27.01 22.00 15.00
N GLU A 832 28.22 21.79 14.45
CA GLU A 832 29.30 22.78 14.45
C GLU A 832 28.91 24.06 13.69
N THR A 833 28.21 23.92 12.55
CA THR A 833 27.74 25.06 11.74
C THR A 833 26.67 25.88 12.48
N ILE A 834 25.67 25.21 13.06
CA ILE A 834 24.57 25.83 13.80
C ILE A 834 25.11 26.56 15.04
N ALA A 835 26.04 25.97 15.78
CA ALA A 835 26.70 26.61 16.92
C ALA A 835 27.45 27.90 16.50
N GLY A 836 28.11 27.88 15.34
CA GLY A 836 28.78 29.05 14.76
C GLY A 836 27.83 30.20 14.43
N ILE A 837 26.64 29.90 13.88
CA ILE A 837 25.62 30.89 13.54
C ILE A 837 24.91 31.44 14.79
N ARG A 838 24.55 30.58 15.76
CA ARG A 838 23.96 31.01 17.05
C ARG A 838 24.88 32.00 17.78
N GLY A 839 26.18 31.72 17.82
CA GLY A 839 27.21 32.65 18.34
C GLY A 839 27.44 33.94 17.55
N GLN A 840 26.69 34.18 16.45
CA GLN A 840 26.56 35.49 15.79
C GLN A 840 25.24 36.17 16.20
N LEU A 841 24.12 35.43 16.23
CA LEU A 841 22.82 35.93 16.67
C LEU A 841 22.83 36.41 18.12
N ASP A 842 23.54 35.72 19.02
CA ASP A 842 23.71 36.15 20.41
C ASP A 842 24.40 37.52 20.52
N LYS A 843 25.38 37.82 19.66
CA LYS A 843 26.06 39.13 19.64
C LYS A 843 25.17 40.26 19.10
N LEU A 844 24.21 39.93 18.25
CA LEU A 844 23.19 40.87 17.77
C LEU A 844 22.13 41.12 18.85
N ARG A 845 21.83 40.10 19.66
CA ARG A 845 20.99 40.20 20.86
C ARG A 845 21.65 41.03 21.97
N GLU A 846 22.96 40.90 22.17
CA GLU A 846 23.78 41.77 23.03
C GLU A 846 23.81 43.24 22.56
N GLN A 847 23.47 43.52 21.30
CA GLN A 847 23.39 44.86 20.71
C GLN A 847 21.96 45.45 20.72
N GLU A 848 21.04 44.86 21.50
CA GLU A 848 19.63 45.27 21.60
C GLU A 848 18.88 45.31 20.24
N ALA A 849 19.28 44.45 19.29
CA ALA A 849 18.60 44.35 17.99
C ALA A 849 17.13 43.94 18.14
N SER A 850 16.26 44.53 17.31
CA SER A 850 14.83 44.21 17.29
C SER A 850 14.58 42.70 17.06
N PRO A 851 13.65 42.06 17.78
CA PRO A 851 13.36 40.63 17.59
C PRO A 851 12.95 40.26 16.16
N ILE A 852 12.34 41.17 15.40
CA ILE A 852 12.02 40.96 13.98
C ILE A 852 13.30 40.83 13.15
N VAL A 853 14.30 41.68 13.42
CA VAL A 853 15.60 41.63 12.73
C VAL A 853 16.37 40.37 13.13
N LEU A 854 16.32 39.98 14.41
CA LEU A 854 16.91 38.71 14.87
C LEU A 854 16.26 37.49 14.20
N ALA A 855 14.93 37.44 14.11
CA ALA A 855 14.21 36.37 13.43
C ALA A 855 14.51 36.34 11.92
N GLN A 856 14.52 37.50 11.26
CA GLN A 856 14.89 37.62 9.85
C GLN A 856 16.33 37.17 9.59
N GLN A 857 17.28 37.53 10.46
CA GLN A 857 18.68 37.12 10.34
C GLN A 857 18.88 35.63 10.68
N ALA A 858 18.14 35.06 11.62
CA ALA A 858 18.16 33.62 11.88
C ALA A 858 17.70 32.85 10.63
N TRP A 859 16.55 33.23 10.06
CA TRP A 859 16.02 32.63 8.85
C TRP A 859 16.91 32.82 7.62
N GLN A 860 17.52 34.00 7.43
CA GLN A 860 18.48 34.24 6.36
C GLN A 860 19.76 33.38 6.48
N ASN A 861 20.21 33.07 7.70
CA ASN A 861 21.33 32.17 7.94
C ASN A 861 20.92 30.67 7.97
N GLY A 862 19.64 30.35 7.74
CA GLY A 862 19.16 28.96 7.67
C GLY A 862 18.84 28.32 9.02
N LEU A 863 18.50 29.11 10.04
CA LEU A 863 17.95 28.65 11.32
C LEU A 863 16.45 29.03 11.39
N VAL A 864 15.60 28.16 10.85
CA VAL A 864 14.15 28.39 10.71
C VAL A 864 13.43 28.28 12.06
N LEU A 865 13.79 27.30 12.88
CA LEU A 865 13.17 27.00 14.17
C LEU A 865 13.56 28.04 15.23
N ASP A 866 14.82 28.51 15.20
CA ASP A 866 15.26 29.61 16.07
C ASP A 866 14.59 30.95 15.66
N GLY A 867 14.38 31.16 14.36
CA GLY A 867 13.64 32.31 13.83
C GLY A 867 12.17 32.31 14.28
N LEU A 868 11.49 31.17 14.18
CA LEU A 868 10.14 30.99 14.72
C LEU A 868 10.11 31.23 16.23
N ALA A 869 11.04 30.67 17.01
CA ALA A 869 11.11 30.89 18.46
C ALA A 869 11.33 32.37 18.84
N ALA A 870 12.06 33.14 18.02
CA ALA A 870 12.21 34.59 18.21
C ALA A 870 10.90 35.37 17.96
N ILE A 871 10.12 34.99 16.94
CA ILE A 871 8.77 35.54 16.70
C ILE A 871 7.82 35.18 17.85
N ASP A 872 7.82 33.90 18.25
CA ASP A 872 6.96 33.33 19.28
C ASP A 872 7.19 33.98 20.65
N THR A 873 8.46 34.26 20.99
CA THR A 873 8.81 34.99 22.22
C THR A 873 8.48 36.48 22.14
N MET A 874 8.56 37.11 20.97
CA MET A 874 8.10 38.49 20.78
C MET A 874 6.58 38.62 20.95
N ILE A 875 5.79 37.75 20.32
CA ILE A 875 4.32 37.73 20.47
C ILE A 875 3.91 37.54 21.94
N LYS A 876 4.62 36.66 22.68
CA LYS A 876 4.41 36.45 24.12
C LYS A 876 4.78 37.65 25.00
N MET A 877 5.63 38.57 24.53
CA MET A 877 5.96 39.82 25.23
C MET A 877 5.07 41.00 24.80
N GLN A 878 4.59 41.01 23.55
CA GLN A 878 3.84 42.11 22.93
C GLN A 878 2.74 41.55 22.01
N PRO A 879 1.59 41.09 22.56
CA PRO A 879 0.53 40.45 21.78
C PRO A 879 -0.10 41.38 20.75
N GLU A 880 -0.07 42.69 20.97
CA GLU A 880 -0.52 43.73 20.02
C GLU A 880 0.21 43.66 18.66
N VAL A 881 1.44 43.14 18.63
CA VAL A 881 2.27 43.05 17.41
C VAL A 881 1.91 41.82 16.56
N ALA A 882 1.15 40.84 17.10
CA ALA A 882 0.76 39.63 16.36
C ALA A 882 -0.09 39.94 15.11
N GLY A 883 -0.88 41.02 15.13
CA GLY A 883 -1.70 41.47 14.01
C GLY A 883 -0.99 42.34 12.97
N ALA A 884 0.34 42.54 13.06
CA ALA A 884 1.08 43.34 12.08
C ALA A 884 1.35 42.51 10.79
N PRO A 885 0.84 42.92 9.60
CA PRO A 885 0.97 42.12 8.39
C PRO A 885 2.41 41.75 7.99
N PRO A 886 3.44 42.61 8.14
CA PRO A 886 4.82 42.22 7.86
C PRO A 886 5.35 41.11 8.78
N LEU A 887 4.83 40.98 10.01
CA LEU A 887 5.16 39.88 10.91
C LEU A 887 4.41 38.60 10.51
N GLN A 888 3.10 38.71 10.24
CA GLN A 888 2.28 37.57 9.81
C GLN A 888 2.86 36.91 8.55
N LEU A 889 3.28 37.70 7.56
CA LEU A 889 3.93 37.21 6.33
C LEU A 889 5.31 36.58 6.59
N LEU A 890 6.12 37.17 7.48
CA LEU A 890 7.42 36.61 7.87
C LEU A 890 7.26 35.30 8.65
N GLN A 891 6.25 35.20 9.52
CA GLN A 891 5.90 33.99 10.26
C GLN A 891 5.37 32.92 9.32
N ALA A 892 4.44 33.25 8.42
CA ALA A 892 3.92 32.34 7.40
C ALA A 892 5.04 31.76 6.52
N ALA A 893 6.01 32.58 6.10
CA ALA A 893 7.18 32.11 5.34
C ALA A 893 8.02 31.06 6.08
N MET A 894 8.20 31.21 7.40
CA MET A 894 8.90 30.21 8.22
C MET A 894 8.00 29.00 8.59
N LEU A 895 6.68 29.19 8.69
CA LEU A 895 5.73 28.10 8.92
C LEU A 895 5.61 27.18 7.70
N MET A 896 5.63 27.73 6.49
CA MET A 896 5.77 26.98 5.24
C MET A 896 7.00 26.06 5.25
N GLU A 897 8.18 26.60 5.61
CA GLU A 897 9.41 25.79 5.71
C GLU A 897 9.37 24.78 6.87
N SER A 898 8.78 25.12 8.02
CA SER A 898 8.73 24.23 9.19
C SER A 898 7.70 23.09 9.08
N GLY A 899 6.79 23.15 8.10
CA GLY A 899 5.79 22.10 7.83
C GLY A 899 4.41 22.36 8.39
N ASN A 900 4.06 23.63 8.62
CA ASN A 900 2.75 24.07 9.10
C ASN A 900 2.05 24.95 8.04
N PRO A 901 1.80 24.44 6.80
CA PRO A 901 1.26 25.25 5.71
C PRO A 901 -0.17 25.77 5.96
N GLU A 902 -0.99 25.02 6.72
CA GLU A 902 -2.34 25.44 7.11
C GLU A 902 -2.32 26.78 7.88
N GLN A 903 -1.52 26.86 8.95
CA GLN A 903 -1.32 28.09 9.72
C GLN A 903 -0.65 29.21 8.90
N ALA A 904 0.17 28.84 7.91
CA ALA A 904 0.74 29.83 6.98
C ALA A 904 -0.32 30.44 6.05
N VAL A 905 -1.29 29.64 5.58
CA VAL A 905 -2.45 30.12 4.80
C VAL A 905 -3.35 31.00 5.67
N GLU A 906 -3.69 30.58 6.90
CA GLU A 906 -4.47 31.39 7.85
C GLU A 906 -3.86 32.78 8.10
N LEU A 907 -2.54 32.86 8.32
CA LEU A 907 -1.82 34.12 8.51
C LEU A 907 -1.72 34.95 7.23
N VAL A 908 -1.63 34.30 6.06
CA VAL A 908 -1.67 34.95 4.74
C VAL A 908 -3.04 35.59 4.48
N GLU A 909 -4.13 34.90 4.75
CA GLU A 909 -5.50 35.41 4.58
C GLU A 909 -5.76 36.61 5.52
N GLN A 910 -5.30 36.53 6.77
CA GLN A 910 -5.35 37.65 7.71
C GLN A 910 -4.55 38.86 7.21
N ALA A 911 -3.33 38.65 6.71
CA ALA A 911 -2.50 39.71 6.14
C ALA A 911 -3.14 40.30 4.86
N GLN A 912 -3.80 39.48 4.03
CA GLN A 912 -4.53 39.90 2.84
C GLN A 912 -5.78 40.73 3.17
N ALA A 913 -6.53 40.37 4.22
CA ALA A 913 -7.62 41.22 4.72
C ALA A 913 -7.11 42.60 5.19
N ALA A 914 -5.86 42.67 5.68
CA ALA A 914 -5.17 43.89 6.06
C ALA A 914 -4.32 44.52 4.92
N ALA A 915 -4.45 44.09 3.65
CA ALA A 915 -3.51 44.43 2.58
C ALA A 915 -3.30 45.94 2.34
N ALA A 916 -4.29 46.78 2.62
CA ALA A 916 -4.17 48.24 2.53
C ALA A 916 -3.16 48.87 3.54
N GLN A 917 -2.70 48.08 4.53
CA GLN A 917 -1.66 48.46 5.50
C GLN A 917 -0.27 47.91 5.14
N ILE A 918 -0.17 47.03 4.14
CA ILE A 918 1.11 46.48 3.67
C ILE A 918 1.84 47.57 2.86
N PRO A 919 3.13 47.85 3.12
CA PRO A 919 3.90 48.79 2.31
C PRO A 919 3.96 48.33 0.83
N PRO A 920 3.67 49.20 -0.17
CA PRO A 920 3.71 48.84 -1.60
C PRO A 920 5.06 48.34 -2.15
N SER A 921 6.11 48.36 -1.32
CA SER A 921 7.44 47.79 -1.59
C SER A 921 7.59 46.34 -1.14
N MET A 922 6.58 45.71 -0.53
CA MET A 922 6.63 44.35 0.01
C MET A 922 5.78 43.40 -0.87
N GLN A 923 6.44 42.44 -1.52
CA GLN A 923 5.85 41.51 -2.49
C GLN A 923 5.06 40.37 -1.81
N TRP A 924 4.03 40.73 -1.04
CA TRP A 924 3.27 39.79 -0.21
C TRP A 924 2.49 38.76 -1.02
N ARG A 925 1.94 39.13 -2.20
CA ARG A 925 1.15 38.22 -3.04
C ARG A 925 1.94 36.99 -3.50
N HIS A 926 3.24 37.15 -3.73
CA HIS A 926 4.10 36.03 -4.11
C HIS A 926 4.23 35.01 -2.97
N GLN A 927 4.36 35.48 -1.71
CA GLN A 927 4.38 34.59 -0.54
C GLN A 927 3.01 33.94 -0.30
N ALA A 928 1.92 34.68 -0.54
CA ALA A 928 0.55 34.17 -0.44
C ALA A 928 0.25 33.04 -1.45
N ALA A 929 0.61 33.24 -2.73
CA ALA A 929 0.46 32.23 -3.77
C ALA A 929 1.25 30.93 -3.46
N LEU A 930 2.47 31.04 -2.90
CA LEU A 930 3.25 29.89 -2.45
C LEU A 930 2.57 29.09 -1.31
N ALA A 931 1.83 29.75 -0.43
CA ALA A 931 1.08 29.09 0.63
C ALA A 931 -0.14 28.33 0.08
N LEU A 932 -0.90 28.94 -0.83
CA LEU A 932 -2.07 28.32 -1.48
C LEU A 932 -1.73 27.06 -2.28
N LEU A 933 -0.54 27.00 -2.89
CA LEU A 933 -0.05 25.80 -3.57
C LEU A 933 0.14 24.59 -2.62
N ALA A 934 0.26 24.79 -1.30
CA ALA A 934 0.26 23.68 -0.35
C ALA A 934 -1.09 22.93 -0.31
N HIS A 935 -2.19 23.61 -0.62
CA HIS A 935 -3.53 23.06 -0.74
C HIS A 935 -3.89 22.62 -2.17
N ALA A 936 -3.01 22.88 -3.15
CA ALA A 936 -3.26 22.73 -4.60
C ALA A 936 -4.34 23.68 -5.15
N ASP A 937 -4.52 24.86 -4.53
CA ASP A 937 -5.28 25.95 -5.14
C ASP A 937 -4.41 26.71 -6.15
N TYR A 938 -4.31 26.13 -7.36
CA TYR A 938 -3.55 26.70 -8.47
C TYR A 938 -4.20 27.97 -9.04
N ASP A 939 -5.53 28.07 -8.99
CA ASP A 939 -6.30 29.14 -9.63
C ASP A 939 -6.21 30.44 -8.83
N ALA A 940 -6.36 30.39 -7.50
CA ALA A 940 -6.14 31.55 -6.63
C ALA A 940 -4.66 31.96 -6.61
N ALA A 941 -3.71 31.01 -6.65
CA ALA A 941 -2.29 31.31 -6.77
C ALA A 941 -1.94 32.01 -8.09
N ALA A 942 -2.47 31.55 -9.23
CA ALA A 942 -2.27 32.17 -10.53
C ALA A 942 -2.86 33.60 -10.59
N GLU A 943 -4.07 33.80 -10.08
CA GLU A 943 -4.72 35.12 -10.02
C GLU A 943 -3.94 36.10 -9.12
N LEU A 944 -3.35 35.66 -8.00
CA LEU A 944 -2.47 36.50 -7.18
C LEU A 944 -1.20 36.94 -7.93
N TRP A 945 -0.54 36.05 -8.67
CA TRP A 945 0.65 36.41 -9.47
C TRP A 945 0.31 37.32 -10.66
N LYS A 946 -0.84 37.10 -11.30
CA LYS A 946 -1.42 37.97 -12.34
C LYS A 946 -1.73 39.37 -11.84
N GLN A 947 -2.27 39.50 -10.62
CA GLN A 947 -2.49 40.78 -9.95
C GLN A 947 -1.15 41.46 -9.58
N GLU A 948 -0.18 40.72 -9.05
CA GLU A 948 1.15 41.23 -8.74
C GLU A 948 1.87 41.74 -10.01
N ALA A 949 1.82 40.98 -11.11
CA ALA A 949 2.33 41.40 -12.42
C ALA A 949 1.68 42.70 -12.91
N THR A 950 0.35 42.80 -12.80
CA THR A 950 -0.42 43.97 -13.21
C THR A 950 -0.10 45.21 -12.34
N GLU A 951 0.10 45.02 -11.03
CA GLU A 951 0.52 46.11 -10.14
C GLU A 951 1.97 46.54 -10.43
N MET A 952 2.89 45.60 -10.68
CA MET A 952 4.27 45.93 -11.11
C MET A 952 4.30 46.71 -12.43
N GLU A 953 3.41 46.39 -13.39
CA GLU A 953 3.26 47.16 -14.62
C GLU A 953 2.74 48.59 -14.38
N LEU A 954 1.77 48.76 -13.47
CA LEU A 954 1.26 50.07 -13.07
C LEU A 954 2.34 50.90 -12.35
N GLN A 955 3.05 50.30 -11.39
CA GLN A 955 4.18 50.93 -10.70
C GLN A 955 5.29 51.31 -11.68
N ARG A 956 5.62 50.46 -12.67
CA ARG A 956 6.58 50.76 -13.77
C ARG A 956 6.20 52.03 -14.53
N MET A 957 4.93 52.15 -14.94
CA MET A 957 4.43 53.34 -15.65
C MET A 957 4.48 54.59 -14.77
N ILE A 958 4.08 54.50 -13.51
CA ILE A 958 4.13 55.61 -12.54
C ILE A 958 5.58 56.07 -12.33
N GLN A 959 6.54 55.15 -12.16
CA GLN A 959 7.96 55.47 -12.01
C GLN A 959 8.54 56.16 -13.25
N MET A 960 8.20 55.69 -14.46
CA MET A 960 8.61 56.38 -15.71
C MET A 960 8.05 57.80 -15.80
N LEU A 961 6.78 58.01 -15.45
CA LEU A 961 6.14 59.34 -15.47
C LEU A 961 6.75 60.30 -14.42
N GLN A 962 7.05 59.80 -13.22
CA GLN A 962 7.73 60.57 -12.17
C GLN A 962 9.19 60.88 -12.51
N ALA A 963 9.86 60.02 -13.29
CA ALA A 963 11.23 60.23 -13.74
C ALA A 963 11.37 61.30 -14.84
N LEU A 964 10.29 61.83 -15.41
CA LEU A 964 10.38 62.81 -16.50
C LEU A 964 11.13 64.10 -16.08
N PRO A 965 11.91 64.75 -16.98
CA PRO A 965 12.59 66.02 -16.72
C PRO A 965 11.67 67.20 -16.36
N LEU A 966 10.37 67.08 -16.67
CA LEU A 966 9.34 68.08 -16.37
C LEU A 966 8.73 67.90 -14.96
N VAL A 967 8.99 66.77 -14.30
CA VAL A 967 8.38 66.37 -13.02
C VAL A 967 9.44 66.27 -11.91
N SER A 968 10.66 65.85 -12.24
CA SER A 968 11.76 65.65 -11.29
C SER A 968 12.77 66.80 -11.27
N SER A 969 13.52 66.95 -10.17
CA SER A 969 14.44 68.06 -9.96
C SER A 969 15.68 68.00 -10.89
N PRO A 970 16.01 69.08 -11.63
CA PRO A 970 17.17 69.11 -12.54
C PRO A 970 18.53 68.83 -11.90
N ARG A 971 18.65 68.89 -10.56
CA ARG A 971 19.92 68.62 -9.85
C ARG A 971 20.43 67.19 -9.99
N ASN A 972 19.55 66.22 -10.25
CA ASN A 972 19.89 64.80 -10.28
C ASN A 972 19.90 64.22 -11.72
N TRP A 973 19.79 65.10 -12.73
CA TRP A 973 19.90 64.76 -14.15
C TRP A 973 21.38 64.69 -14.58
N PRO A 974 21.79 63.72 -15.43
CA PRO A 974 20.98 62.60 -15.93
C PRO A 974 20.84 61.44 -14.95
N LEU A 975 21.79 61.27 -14.02
CA LEU A 975 22.07 60.01 -13.32
C LEU A 975 20.83 59.31 -12.73
N GLN A 976 20.01 60.01 -11.93
CA GLN A 976 18.85 59.39 -11.29
C GLN A 976 17.79 58.97 -12.32
N GLN A 977 17.56 59.79 -13.36
CA GLN A 977 16.59 59.46 -14.41
C GLN A 977 17.10 58.31 -15.28
N THR A 978 18.41 58.25 -15.59
CA THR A 978 18.99 57.10 -16.30
C THR A 978 18.88 55.81 -15.50
N THR A 979 19.07 55.84 -14.17
CA THR A 979 18.90 54.65 -13.32
C THR A 979 17.44 54.21 -13.24
N VAL A 980 16.49 55.13 -13.04
CA VAL A 980 15.05 54.78 -12.98
C VAL A 980 14.54 54.29 -14.35
N ALA A 981 14.96 54.93 -15.44
CA ALA A 981 14.64 54.48 -16.80
C ALA A 981 15.23 53.09 -17.09
N ALA A 982 16.50 52.84 -16.72
CA ALA A 982 17.12 51.52 -16.89
C ALA A 982 16.42 50.44 -16.05
N GLN A 983 16.07 50.74 -14.80
CA GLN A 983 15.30 49.83 -13.95
C GLN A 983 13.94 49.48 -14.59
N ALA A 984 13.19 50.50 -15.02
CA ALA A 984 11.85 50.32 -15.57
C ALA A 984 11.83 49.71 -16.99
N LEU A 985 12.90 49.87 -17.78
CA LEU A 985 13.02 49.30 -19.13
C LEU A 985 13.66 47.90 -19.18
N PHE A 986 14.53 47.55 -18.23
CA PHE A 986 15.30 46.29 -18.28
C PHE A 986 15.08 45.37 -17.08
N ALA A 987 14.94 45.89 -15.86
CA ALA A 987 14.83 45.06 -14.66
C ALA A 987 13.37 44.69 -14.32
N THR A 988 12.47 45.67 -14.26
CA THR A 988 11.05 45.42 -13.93
C THR A 988 10.35 44.49 -14.93
N PRO A 989 10.58 44.56 -16.26
CA PRO A 989 9.99 43.59 -17.20
C PRO A 989 10.40 42.14 -16.94
N VAL A 990 11.65 41.90 -16.49
CA VAL A 990 12.11 40.55 -16.12
C VAL A 990 11.43 40.08 -14.82
N GLN A 991 11.19 40.98 -13.86
CA GLN A 991 10.43 40.66 -12.65
C GLN A 991 8.96 40.32 -12.96
N ILE A 992 8.31 41.09 -13.84
CA ILE A 992 6.95 40.82 -14.33
C ILE A 992 6.91 39.46 -15.05
N ALA A 993 7.88 39.19 -15.93
CA ALA A 993 8.00 37.90 -16.62
C ALA A 993 8.16 36.71 -15.65
N GLY A 994 8.80 36.91 -14.49
CA GLY A 994 8.88 35.91 -13.43
C GLY A 994 7.52 35.59 -12.80
N GLN A 995 6.65 36.59 -12.57
CA GLN A 995 5.31 36.33 -12.04
C GLN A 995 4.39 35.71 -13.12
N ARG A 996 4.46 36.19 -14.38
CA ARG A 996 3.76 35.58 -15.53
C ARG A 996 4.16 34.12 -15.77
N LEU A 997 5.40 33.75 -15.47
CA LEU A 997 5.87 32.36 -15.54
C LEU A 997 5.19 31.48 -14.49
N ASN A 998 5.02 31.98 -13.26
CA ASN A 998 4.36 31.24 -12.18
C ASN A 998 2.85 31.06 -12.45
N GLU A 999 2.19 32.11 -12.95
CA GLU A 999 0.81 32.07 -13.48
C GLU A 999 0.66 30.96 -14.55
N ALA A 1000 1.48 31.00 -15.61
CA ALA A 1000 1.43 30.03 -16.70
C ALA A 1000 1.68 28.58 -16.24
N LEU A 1001 2.61 28.37 -15.30
CA LEU A 1001 2.93 27.03 -14.79
C LEU A 1001 1.84 26.46 -13.87
N CYS A 1002 1.11 27.30 -13.13
CA CYS A 1002 -0.03 26.84 -12.34
C CYS A 1002 -1.25 26.50 -13.22
N HIS A 1003 -1.44 27.20 -14.34
CA HIS A 1003 -2.40 26.79 -15.36
C HIS A 1003 -2.00 25.48 -16.07
N LEU A 1004 -0.70 25.17 -16.24
CA LEU A 1004 -0.28 23.83 -16.71
C LEU A 1004 -0.56 22.73 -15.68
N GLU A 1005 -0.26 22.99 -14.41
CA GLU A 1005 -0.40 22.00 -13.32
C GLU A 1005 -1.87 21.68 -13.01
N SER A 1006 -2.77 22.66 -13.14
CA SER A 1006 -4.23 22.48 -13.06
C SER A 1006 -4.90 21.93 -14.32
N GLY A 1007 -4.21 21.89 -15.46
CA GLY A 1007 -4.74 21.39 -16.74
C GLY A 1007 -5.45 22.45 -17.61
N ARG A 1008 -5.41 23.73 -17.23
CA ARG A 1008 -5.94 24.87 -17.99
C ARG A 1008 -5.02 25.29 -19.15
N LEU A 1009 -4.81 24.40 -20.12
CA LEU A 1009 -3.84 24.54 -21.21
C LEU A 1009 -3.94 25.87 -21.99
N ASN A 1010 -5.16 26.33 -22.27
CA ASN A 1010 -5.40 27.59 -23.00
C ASN A 1010 -4.99 28.84 -22.19
N GLU A 1011 -5.19 28.83 -20.87
CA GLU A 1011 -4.80 29.94 -19.97
C GLU A 1011 -3.28 29.97 -19.80
N ALA A 1012 -2.64 28.79 -19.74
CA ALA A 1012 -1.18 28.66 -19.75
C ALA A 1012 -0.56 29.24 -21.04
N GLU A 1013 -1.08 28.89 -22.23
CA GLU A 1013 -0.58 29.42 -23.50
C GLU A 1013 -0.65 30.95 -23.53
N ALA A 1014 -1.79 31.53 -23.13
CA ALA A 1014 -1.98 32.98 -23.08
C ALA A 1014 -0.97 33.67 -22.15
N ALA A 1015 -0.73 33.12 -20.95
CA ALA A 1015 0.23 33.66 -20.00
C ALA A 1015 1.70 33.55 -20.49
N PHE A 1016 2.08 32.44 -21.12
CA PHE A 1016 3.41 32.30 -21.75
C PHE A 1016 3.61 33.24 -22.93
N ARG A 1017 2.59 33.50 -23.76
CA ARG A 1017 2.68 34.49 -24.85
C ARG A 1017 2.85 35.92 -24.30
N GLN A 1018 2.05 36.30 -23.29
CA GLN A 1018 2.19 37.60 -22.62
C GLN A 1018 3.59 37.81 -22.00
N LEU A 1019 4.18 36.77 -21.39
CA LEU A 1019 5.57 36.81 -20.88
C LEU A 1019 6.56 37.22 -21.99
N LEU A 1020 6.46 36.62 -23.18
CA LEU A 1020 7.34 36.89 -24.31
C LEU A 1020 7.08 38.25 -24.98
N GLU A 1021 5.86 38.80 -24.89
CA GLU A 1021 5.52 40.15 -25.34
C GLU A 1021 6.03 41.23 -24.37
N ILE A 1022 5.85 41.03 -23.06
CA ILE A 1022 6.24 41.99 -22.01
C ILE A 1022 7.77 42.08 -21.88
N ALA A 1023 8.48 40.95 -22.00
CA ALA A 1023 9.93 40.88 -21.88
C ALA A 1023 10.56 39.95 -22.95
N PRO A 1024 10.64 40.39 -24.22
CA PRO A 1024 11.24 39.59 -25.31
C PRO A 1024 12.68 39.15 -25.05
N GLU A 1025 13.41 39.93 -24.23
CA GLU A 1025 14.80 39.76 -23.83
C GLU A 1025 14.99 38.96 -22.52
N SER A 1026 13.90 38.43 -21.95
CA SER A 1026 13.93 37.73 -20.65
C SER A 1026 14.84 36.49 -20.66
N PRO A 1027 15.62 36.23 -19.59
CA PRO A 1027 16.36 34.97 -19.45
C PRO A 1027 15.45 33.74 -19.38
N LEU A 1028 14.15 33.92 -19.06
CA LEU A 1028 13.13 32.87 -19.03
C LEU A 1028 12.63 32.45 -20.42
N ARG A 1029 13.06 33.14 -21.49
CA ARG A 1029 12.66 32.88 -22.88
C ARG A 1029 12.79 31.42 -23.33
N PRO A 1030 13.88 30.67 -23.03
CA PRO A 1030 14.00 29.28 -23.46
C PRO A 1030 12.99 28.37 -22.75
N LEU A 1031 12.64 28.66 -21.49
CA LEU A 1031 11.67 27.90 -20.71
C LEU A 1031 10.23 28.16 -21.18
N ALA A 1032 9.87 29.42 -21.44
CA ALA A 1032 8.58 29.77 -22.04
C ALA A 1032 8.44 29.21 -23.46
N GLY A 1033 9.51 29.27 -24.27
CA GLY A 1033 9.55 28.67 -25.61
C GLY A 1033 9.44 27.15 -25.60
N PHE A 1034 10.06 26.47 -24.62
CA PHE A 1034 9.92 25.02 -24.42
C PHE A 1034 8.48 24.61 -24.16
N TYR A 1035 7.78 25.27 -23.23
CA TYR A 1035 6.39 24.93 -22.89
C TYR A 1035 5.40 25.33 -24.00
N LEU A 1036 5.57 26.51 -24.62
CA LEU A 1036 4.76 26.89 -25.79
C LEU A 1036 4.92 25.92 -26.96
N TYR A 1037 6.13 25.38 -27.19
CA TYR A 1037 6.32 24.34 -28.20
C TYR A 1037 5.59 23.03 -27.85
N GLN A 1038 5.52 22.62 -26.57
CA GLN A 1038 4.72 21.46 -26.20
C GLN A 1038 3.22 21.71 -26.41
N LEU A 1039 2.73 22.90 -26.04
CA LEU A 1039 1.31 23.30 -26.19
C LEU A 1039 0.88 23.44 -27.66
N THR A 1040 1.72 24.03 -28.53
CA THR A 1040 1.28 24.57 -29.83
C THR A 1040 2.05 24.07 -31.06
N GLU A 1041 3.17 23.36 -30.87
CA GLU A 1041 4.17 23.04 -31.91
C GLU A 1041 4.83 24.25 -32.60
N GLU A 1042 4.52 25.48 -32.18
CA GLU A 1042 5.15 26.69 -32.71
C GLU A 1042 6.62 26.76 -32.26
N LEU A 1043 7.56 26.68 -33.20
CA LEU A 1043 8.99 26.68 -32.91
C LEU A 1043 9.50 28.10 -32.60
N ILE A 1044 9.33 28.52 -31.35
CA ILE A 1044 9.79 29.81 -30.85
C ILE A 1044 11.32 29.80 -30.67
N ASP A 1045 11.98 30.81 -31.24
CA ASP A 1045 13.41 31.03 -31.04
C ASP A 1045 13.74 31.29 -29.57
N MET A 1046 14.56 30.39 -29.00
CA MET A 1046 15.04 30.43 -27.62
C MET A 1046 16.01 31.60 -27.38
N GLN A 1047 16.64 32.16 -28.42
CA GLN A 1047 17.53 33.30 -28.26
C GLN A 1047 16.75 34.62 -28.18
N PRO A 1048 17.13 35.52 -27.25
CA PRO A 1048 16.66 36.90 -27.24
C PRO A 1048 16.85 37.63 -28.59
N PRO A 1049 15.89 38.46 -29.03
CA PRO A 1049 15.99 39.21 -30.29
C PRO A 1049 17.29 40.03 -30.45
N SER A 1050 17.83 40.61 -29.37
CA SER A 1050 19.11 41.35 -29.40
C SER A 1050 20.29 40.52 -29.92
N ASN A 1051 20.37 39.23 -29.58
CA ASN A 1051 21.46 38.34 -30.01
C ASN A 1051 21.44 38.05 -31.51
N ARG A 1052 20.34 38.36 -32.22
CA ARG A 1052 20.24 38.24 -33.68
C ARG A 1052 20.99 39.35 -34.42
N ILE A 1053 21.45 40.39 -33.73
CA ILE A 1053 22.25 41.47 -34.32
C ILE A 1053 23.73 41.05 -34.30
N PRO A 1054 24.36 40.74 -35.46
CA PRO A 1054 25.74 40.29 -35.48
C PRO A 1054 26.69 41.46 -35.22
N ILE A 1055 27.09 41.66 -33.96
CA ILE A 1055 28.05 42.69 -33.57
C ILE A 1055 29.40 42.40 -34.22
N LYS A 1056 29.66 43.10 -35.33
CA LYS A 1056 31.00 43.21 -35.92
C LYS A 1056 31.75 44.33 -35.22
N ALA A 1057 33.07 44.19 -35.10
CA ALA A 1057 33.93 45.25 -34.55
C ALA A 1057 33.76 46.57 -35.32
N ASP A 1058 33.59 46.48 -36.63
CA ASP A 1058 33.33 47.55 -37.60
C ASP A 1058 31.94 48.22 -37.53
N MET A 1059 31.04 47.83 -36.60
CA MET A 1059 29.76 48.56 -36.38
C MET A 1059 29.82 49.64 -35.30
N PHE A 1060 30.87 49.69 -34.48
CA PHE A 1060 31.13 50.80 -33.58
C PHE A 1060 32.35 51.57 -34.09
N ALA A 1061 32.27 52.90 -34.14
CA ALA A 1061 33.43 53.72 -34.45
C ALA A 1061 34.39 53.71 -33.25
N ASP A 1062 35.70 53.62 -33.49
CA ASP A 1062 36.71 53.78 -32.45
C ASP A 1062 36.52 55.13 -31.74
N GLU A 1063 36.08 55.10 -30.48
CA GLU A 1063 35.99 56.31 -29.66
C GLU A 1063 37.40 56.90 -29.50
N GLN A 1064 37.58 58.14 -29.94
CA GLN A 1064 38.84 58.86 -29.76
C GLN A 1064 39.10 59.03 -28.26
N GLN A 1065 40.10 58.29 -27.75
CA GLN A 1065 40.50 58.32 -26.35
C GLN A 1065 40.67 59.77 -25.87
N PRO A 1066 39.98 60.18 -24.79
CA PRO A 1066 40.22 61.49 -24.17
C PRO A 1066 41.69 61.61 -23.79
N ALA A 1067 42.34 62.71 -24.19
CA ALA A 1067 43.77 62.89 -23.98
C ALA A 1067 44.13 62.81 -22.48
N GLU A 1068 44.99 61.87 -22.11
CA GLU A 1068 45.39 61.67 -20.72
C GLU A 1068 46.06 62.92 -20.14
N SER A 1069 45.53 63.40 -19.01
CA SER A 1069 46.10 64.53 -18.28
C SER A 1069 47.44 64.15 -17.67
N THR A 1070 48.52 64.78 -18.15
CA THR A 1070 49.89 64.54 -17.68
C THR A 1070 50.05 64.68 -16.15
N ALA A 1071 50.62 63.67 -15.52
CA ALA A 1071 51.18 63.74 -14.16
C ALA A 1071 52.65 63.21 -14.17
N PRO A 1072 53.54 63.70 -13.29
CA PRO A 1072 54.99 63.46 -13.44
C PRO A 1072 55.46 62.07 -12.97
N PRO A 1073 56.58 61.54 -13.51
CA PRO A 1073 57.02 60.16 -13.29
C PRO A 1073 57.85 59.94 -12.01
N GLN A 1074 57.88 58.69 -11.53
CA GLN A 1074 58.95 58.15 -10.67
C GLN A 1074 59.74 57.05 -11.42
N PRO A 1075 61.05 56.84 -11.14
CA PRO A 1075 61.93 56.16 -12.10
C PRO A 1075 62.32 54.71 -11.79
N ASN A 1076 62.32 53.91 -12.86
CA ASN A 1076 63.30 52.87 -13.22
C ASN A 1076 63.54 51.63 -12.33
N ARG A 1077 63.22 50.46 -12.91
CA ARG A 1077 64.21 49.37 -13.11
C ARG A 1077 64.16 48.88 -14.58
N PRO A 1078 65.30 48.61 -15.24
CA PRO A 1078 65.35 48.42 -16.70
C PRO A 1078 65.29 46.96 -17.16
N GLU A 1079 64.97 46.78 -18.45
CA GLU A 1079 64.91 45.53 -19.21
C GLU A 1079 66.25 45.15 -19.88
N THR A 1080 66.30 43.97 -20.54
CA THR A 1080 66.77 43.68 -21.94
C THR A 1080 67.21 42.21 -22.06
N GLY A 1081 67.10 41.50 -23.20
CA GLY A 1081 66.52 41.82 -24.52
C GLY A 1081 66.63 40.63 -25.50
N LYS A 1082 66.12 40.74 -26.73
CA LYS A 1082 66.33 39.81 -27.88
C LYS A 1082 66.95 40.57 -29.06
N PRO A 1083 67.78 39.92 -29.90
CA PRO A 1083 67.33 39.56 -31.27
C PRO A 1083 67.87 38.17 -31.74
N GLN A 1084 67.09 37.29 -32.41
CA GLN A 1084 66.68 37.26 -33.85
C GLN A 1084 67.70 36.46 -34.74
N PRO A 1085 67.48 36.16 -36.05
CA PRO A 1085 67.41 34.74 -36.48
C PRO A 1085 68.32 34.35 -37.67
N ASP A 1086 68.34 33.06 -38.03
CA ASP A 1086 68.53 32.62 -39.43
C ASP A 1086 67.97 31.20 -39.71
N SER A 1087 67.84 30.82 -40.99
CA SER A 1087 67.21 29.56 -41.49
C SER A 1087 68.22 28.67 -42.26
N PRO A 1088 68.02 27.35 -42.56
CA PRO A 1088 66.90 26.80 -43.36
C PRO A 1088 66.43 25.36 -42.97
N LYS A 1089 65.79 24.63 -43.91
CA LYS A 1089 65.17 23.29 -43.78
C LYS A 1089 66.02 22.14 -44.37
N SER A 1090 65.57 20.89 -44.15
CA SER A 1090 65.88 19.63 -44.90
C SER A 1090 67.32 19.07 -44.75
N ASP A 1091 67.61 17.76 -44.77
CA ASP A 1091 66.80 16.54 -45.05
C ASP A 1091 67.39 15.25 -44.36
N PRO A 1092 66.76 14.04 -44.47
CA PRO A 1092 67.10 12.77 -43.75
C PRO A 1092 67.99 11.79 -44.61
N PRO A 1093 68.11 10.44 -44.40
CA PRO A 1093 67.58 9.47 -43.40
C PRO A 1093 68.64 8.46 -42.82
N GLU A 1094 68.21 7.22 -42.47
CA GLU A 1094 68.90 6.16 -41.69
C GLU A 1094 70.05 5.39 -42.41
N THR A 1095 71.01 4.77 -41.67
CA THR A 1095 71.45 3.34 -41.77
C THR A 1095 72.70 2.94 -40.89
N GLY A 1096 72.66 1.74 -40.26
CA GLY A 1096 73.74 0.71 -40.18
C GLY A 1096 75.07 0.84 -39.36
N THR A 1097 75.22 0.02 -38.27
CA THR A 1097 76.24 -1.07 -38.00
C THR A 1097 77.77 -0.96 -38.34
N PRO A 1098 78.72 -1.78 -37.77
CA PRO A 1098 78.82 -2.55 -36.49
C PRO A 1098 80.27 -2.64 -35.84
N GLU A 1099 80.46 -3.57 -34.86
CA GLU A 1099 81.73 -4.23 -34.37
C GLU A 1099 82.81 -3.43 -33.59
N SER A 1100 83.59 -3.95 -32.61
CA SER A 1100 83.67 -5.25 -31.87
C SER A 1100 83.94 -5.00 -30.32
N ASP A 1101 84.62 -5.73 -29.40
CA ASP A 1101 85.50 -6.94 -29.36
C ASP A 1101 85.54 -7.65 -27.95
N LYS A 1102 86.68 -8.25 -27.53
CA LYS A 1102 86.95 -9.12 -26.33
C LYS A 1102 88.36 -8.87 -25.71
N PRO A 1103 88.93 -9.62 -24.71
CA PRO A 1103 88.53 -10.88 -24.01
C PRO A 1103 88.62 -10.89 -22.44
N ALA A 1104 88.25 -12.00 -21.76
CA ALA A 1104 88.38 -12.17 -20.29
C ALA A 1104 88.52 -13.67 -19.80
N PRO A 1105 89.13 -13.96 -18.62
CA PRO A 1105 89.32 -15.32 -18.05
C PRO A 1105 88.68 -15.56 -16.64
N ALA A 1106 89.28 -16.42 -15.79
CA ALA A 1106 88.82 -16.91 -14.46
C ALA A 1106 90.05 -17.07 -13.48
N PRO A 1107 90.04 -17.64 -12.23
CA PRO A 1107 89.07 -18.59 -11.59
C PRO A 1107 88.86 -18.54 -10.02
N ALA A 1108 88.17 -19.57 -9.49
CA ALA A 1108 88.34 -20.23 -8.16
C ALA A 1108 87.50 -19.85 -6.90
N LYS A 1109 87.33 -20.88 -6.04
CA LYS A 1109 86.93 -20.95 -4.59
C LYS A 1109 88.21 -21.35 -3.76
N PRO A 1110 88.29 -21.41 -2.39
CA PRO A 1110 87.20 -21.62 -1.42
C PRO A 1110 87.34 -20.98 0.02
N ASP A 1111 86.39 -21.35 0.91
CA ASP A 1111 86.40 -21.60 2.38
C ASP A 1111 86.75 -20.59 3.53
N ASP A 1112 85.98 -20.78 4.62
CA ASP A 1112 86.16 -20.58 6.08
C ASP A 1112 86.46 -19.23 6.78
N SER A 1113 85.52 -18.78 7.63
CA SER A 1113 85.62 -18.98 9.11
C SER A 1113 84.42 -18.45 9.96
N ALA A 1114 84.18 -19.11 11.12
CA ALA A 1114 83.51 -18.64 12.36
C ALA A 1114 82.01 -18.24 12.42
N ALA A 1115 81.16 -19.22 12.77
CA ALA A 1115 80.29 -19.34 13.99
C ALA A 1115 79.78 -18.07 14.77
N ALA A 1116 78.61 -18.07 15.45
CA ALA A 1116 77.71 -19.17 15.86
C ALA A 1116 76.23 -18.73 16.11
N GLU A 1117 75.30 -19.69 15.98
CA GLU A 1117 74.04 -19.92 16.75
C GLU A 1117 72.92 -18.83 16.86
N SER A 1118 71.61 -19.16 16.81
CA SER A 1118 70.92 -20.45 16.58
C SER A 1118 69.45 -20.28 16.10
N ASN A 1119 68.94 -21.33 15.40
CA ASN A 1119 67.59 -21.95 15.43
C ASN A 1119 66.28 -21.11 15.45
N THR A 1120 65.17 -21.47 14.77
CA THR A 1120 64.86 -22.58 13.82
C THR A 1120 63.60 -22.26 12.99
N GLU A 1121 63.53 -22.80 11.77
CA GLU A 1121 62.35 -23.33 11.00
C GLU A 1121 60.96 -22.61 11.00
N GLY A 1122 60.21 -22.52 9.88
CA GLY A 1122 60.52 -22.91 8.49
C GLY A 1122 59.30 -22.98 7.54
N ARG A 1123 59.57 -22.89 6.22
CA ARG A 1123 58.75 -23.33 5.05
C ARG A 1123 57.40 -22.66 4.70
N SER A 1124 57.55 -21.46 4.16
CA SER A 1124 57.01 -20.96 2.86
C SER A 1124 57.05 -22.01 1.68
N PRO A 1125 56.52 -21.78 0.45
CA PRO A 1125 55.16 -21.33 0.03
C PRO A 1125 54.60 -22.00 -1.27
N ALA A 1126 53.44 -21.48 -1.74
CA ALA A 1126 52.95 -21.22 -3.12
C ALA A 1126 53.53 -21.89 -4.40
N ALA A 1127 52.65 -22.11 -5.40
CA ALA A 1127 52.90 -21.92 -6.84
C ALA A 1127 51.58 -21.88 -7.67
N ALA A 1128 51.64 -21.41 -8.93
CA ALA A 1128 50.50 -21.36 -9.87
C ALA A 1128 50.86 -21.87 -11.29
N ARG A 1129 49.83 -21.98 -12.15
CA ARG A 1129 49.76 -22.19 -13.64
C ARG A 1129 51.01 -21.75 -14.46
N PRO A 1130 51.31 -22.25 -15.70
CA PRO A 1130 50.35 -22.53 -16.81
C PRO A 1130 50.66 -23.81 -17.68
N PRO A 1131 50.67 -23.86 -19.06
CA PRO A 1131 49.50 -24.27 -19.89
C PRO A 1131 49.75 -25.18 -21.15
N VAL A 1132 48.67 -25.40 -21.93
CA VAL A 1132 48.54 -25.83 -23.37
C VAL A 1132 49.02 -27.23 -23.84
N GLU A 1133 48.10 -28.07 -24.36
CA GLU A 1133 48.11 -28.66 -25.73
C GLU A 1133 46.82 -29.49 -26.05
N ALA A 1134 46.65 -29.98 -27.29
CA ALA A 1134 45.50 -30.74 -27.83
C ALA A 1134 45.96 -31.58 -29.08
N PRO A 1135 45.13 -32.36 -29.83
CA PRO A 1135 43.71 -32.73 -29.69
C PRO A 1135 43.33 -34.24 -29.98
N ARG A 1136 42.04 -34.60 -29.77
CA ARG A 1136 41.26 -35.69 -30.47
C ARG A 1136 41.63 -37.18 -30.23
N PRO A 1137 40.79 -38.20 -30.60
CA PRO A 1137 39.33 -38.21 -30.90
C PRO A 1137 38.52 -39.42 -30.29
N GLN A 1138 37.18 -39.43 -30.50
CA GLN A 1138 36.21 -40.54 -30.27
C GLN A 1138 35.92 -40.90 -28.78
N THR A 1139 34.74 -41.35 -28.32
CA THR A 1139 33.50 -41.88 -28.97
C THR A 1139 32.20 -41.22 -28.40
N VAL A 1140 31.02 -41.66 -28.90
CA VAL A 1140 29.61 -41.26 -28.63
C VAL A 1140 28.79 -42.56 -28.45
N PRO A 1141 27.55 -42.66 -27.90
CA PRO A 1141 26.70 -41.77 -27.05
C PRO A 1141 26.55 -42.34 -25.60
N GLY A 1142 25.69 -41.87 -24.68
CA GLY A 1142 24.76 -40.71 -24.64
C GLY A 1142 23.41 -41.06 -23.97
N ASP A 1143 22.77 -40.04 -23.40
CA ASP A 1143 21.36 -39.94 -22.92
C ASP A 1143 20.90 -38.50 -23.21
#